data_AF-A0A2N3VGR6-F1
#
_entry.id   AF-A0A2N3VGR6-F1
#
_cell.length_a   1.000
_cell.length_b   1.000
_cell.length_c   1.000
_cell.angle_alpha   90.00
_cell.angle_beta   90.00
_cell.angle_gamma   90.00
#
_symmetry.space_group_name_H-M   'P 1'
#
loop_
_entity.id
_entity.type
_entity.pdbx_description
1 polymer ?
#
loop_
_entity_poly.entity_id
_entity_poly.type
_entity_poly.pdbx_seq_one_letter_code
_entity_poly.pdbx_strand_id
1 'polypeptide(L)'
;MTEPLLPDTSDTPANPPAPPQHWYGDVLAADGGVVRVRPIVPADADALAAFHTGLSDRTRYLRYFGPYPQISPKDMYRTTHVDYRDRVGLVAVLGTAIIGVARYELLARQGPRAAEVAFVVADEHQGRGLGSVLLEHLAGAAAENEVVAFVAEVLAENEAMITVFREAGYQLQRSRDGSEVHLEFAIDPTEALRTVRDSREAASEARSVGNLLAPRSVAVIGASPEQTRVGGAVLANLLAGGFSGPVFPVNLHRRSVRGVRAYATVSEIPDEVDLAVVAVPPAAIGAVLDDCMAKGVKGLIVLTAGFGETGAAGLAAEHDLVAAARGHGMRVVGPSALGIANTDPAVGLNATLAPVLPQRGRIGFFCQSGPLGAAILGEAAARNLGLSTFVSAGNRADVSGNDLLQYWDTAADTEVILLYLESFGNPRKFSRLARRVARGKPIVAVSSGRLAAGADMDRIVVRDLFGQAGIIQVDSISELFDCAALLACQPLPKGPRVAVVGNSAALNWLAIDAARSEGLRVHRPVTAADRGPGARPTERGVRSGQPLDPDTQSARPQERVERGTDRAGRTWGLLGVRRGSRGAGNAGSPDRPDSAGSTDRPRRSTGSTDRSRGSAGSTDRTGGSAGSTDRMGGSAGPADRSSGSVGSADRTSGSVGSADRSPGSAGSTDRTGDNTGPTDWAGDGTNSPDRTEGAVGPISQMADSAIVDGPVDLGPEATPADYREAVLAALRSDEVDAVIVVVAPPVPVPMEGFGDALRAAAAAAPGKPVLTTFVAESGIPRQLAVRTTAGAPARGSIPSYPDPERAARALARVDRYARWRDRPISPVVRPPGIDTAAAAALVEGWLAESGGRWLTDEEAVRLLGCYGIDVVEFRAVRDAEQAVAAAEELGFPVAAKATGELWRRRPDLIGVRLDLWGPDAVRQAYTDLVQICGDPLLHVQKMATKGVGCVLRVTDDPSFGSVIQFGLSGMIIDLLGDRAYRALPLTEEEATALIDAPRAAPLLSDGPGRVGVDKAALAELAQRISALFDDIPQMRELSCDPVLAAAASAEIIYARARIGPEPSRFDTGPRRLA
;
A
#
# COMPACT_ATOMS: atom_id res chain seq x y z
N MET A 1 -10.82 37.95 34.55
CA MET A 1 -12.27 37.80 34.81
C MET A 1 -12.98 38.57 33.72
N THR A 2 -13.41 37.86 32.70
CA THR A 2 -14.09 38.42 31.53
C THR A 2 -15.56 38.66 31.88
N GLU A 3 -16.17 39.68 31.30
CA GLU A 3 -17.62 39.92 31.44
C GLU A 3 -18.38 38.75 30.79
N PRO A 4 -19.45 38.20 31.41
CA PRO A 4 -20.12 37.03 30.88
C PRO A 4 -20.77 37.35 29.53
N LEU A 5 -20.35 36.63 28.48
CA LEU A 5 -20.90 36.79 27.13
C LEU A 5 -22.39 36.44 27.15
N LEU A 6 -23.23 37.37 26.70
CA LEU A 6 -24.68 37.23 26.66
C LEU A 6 -25.17 36.80 25.26
N PRO A 7 -26.27 36.04 25.16
CA PRO A 7 -26.80 35.59 23.88
C PRO A 7 -27.28 36.72 22.98
N ASP A 8 -26.88 36.66 21.70
CA ASP A 8 -27.19 37.63 20.65
C ASP A 8 -28.69 37.63 20.26
N THR A 9 -29.24 36.43 20.05
CA THR A 9 -30.60 36.20 19.56
C THR A 9 -31.24 35.03 20.31
N SER A 10 -32.56 34.87 20.17
CA SER A 10 -33.30 33.68 20.62
C SER A 10 -32.75 32.37 20.06
N ASP A 11 -32.09 32.45 18.90
CA ASP A 11 -31.73 31.29 18.06
C ASP A 11 -30.26 30.89 18.24
N THR A 12 -29.52 31.57 19.13
CA THR A 12 -28.14 31.21 19.48
C THR A 12 -28.16 30.45 20.82
N PRO A 13 -27.70 29.19 20.88
CA PRO A 13 -27.94 28.32 22.03
C PRO A 13 -27.22 28.79 23.29
N ALA A 14 -27.99 29.01 24.37
CA ALA A 14 -27.47 29.38 25.69
C ALA A 14 -26.51 28.34 26.29
N ASN A 15 -26.69 27.07 25.92
CA ASN A 15 -25.79 25.96 26.20
C ASN A 15 -25.77 25.07 24.94
N PRO A 16 -24.72 25.12 24.10
CA PRO A 16 -24.67 24.35 22.87
C PRO A 16 -24.58 22.84 23.15
N PRO A 17 -25.00 21.99 22.20
CA PRO A 17 -24.84 20.54 22.31
C PRO A 17 -23.35 20.12 22.34
N ALA A 18 -23.08 18.85 22.61
CA ALA A 18 -21.73 18.32 22.54
C ALA A 18 -21.22 18.31 21.07
N PRO A 19 -19.97 18.71 20.80
CA PRO A 19 -19.42 18.72 19.45
C PRO A 19 -19.34 17.30 18.86
N PRO A 20 -19.71 17.09 17.58
CA PRO A 20 -19.60 15.79 16.93
C PRO A 20 -18.16 15.26 16.96
N GLN A 21 -17.96 14.05 17.48
CA GLN A 21 -16.62 13.52 17.74
C GLN A 21 -15.90 13.06 16.46
N HIS A 22 -16.64 12.70 15.42
CA HIS A 22 -16.08 12.35 14.12
C HIS A 22 -15.56 13.58 13.35
N TRP A 23 -16.01 14.79 13.69
CA TRP A 23 -15.52 16.05 13.11
C TRP A 23 -14.13 16.50 13.61
N TYR A 24 -13.43 15.66 14.38
CA TYR A 24 -12.05 15.89 14.80
C TYR A 24 -11.08 15.14 13.88
N GLY A 25 -10.10 15.83 13.29
CA GLY A 25 -9.14 15.21 12.36
C GLY A 25 -7.77 15.89 12.37
N ASP A 26 -6.71 15.08 12.27
CA ASP A 26 -5.35 15.56 12.02
C ASP A 26 -5.11 15.60 10.50
N VAL A 27 -4.92 16.80 9.94
CA VAL A 27 -4.74 17.04 8.51
C VAL A 27 -3.30 17.44 8.19
N LEU A 28 -2.85 17.23 6.95
CA LEU A 28 -1.59 17.78 6.47
C LEU A 28 -1.81 19.08 5.69
N ALA A 29 -1.23 20.15 6.21
CA ALA A 29 -1.09 21.41 5.50
C ALA A 29 -0.23 21.21 4.23
N ALA A 30 -0.35 22.13 3.27
CA ALA A 30 0.32 22.02 1.98
C ALA A 30 1.86 22.02 2.09
N ASP A 31 2.45 22.46 3.20
CA ASP A 31 3.90 22.36 3.47
C ASP A 31 4.32 21.02 4.09
N GLY A 32 3.38 20.09 4.33
CA GLY A 32 3.63 18.77 4.89
C GLY A 32 3.66 18.72 6.43
N GLY A 33 3.40 19.84 7.11
CA GLY A 33 3.20 19.88 8.57
C GLY A 33 1.79 19.44 8.96
N VAL A 34 1.65 18.89 10.17
CA VAL A 34 0.34 18.50 10.73
C VAL A 34 -0.39 19.73 11.28
N VAL A 35 -1.72 19.74 11.18
CA VAL A 35 -2.63 20.70 11.81
C VAL A 35 -3.85 19.93 12.29
N ARG A 36 -4.43 20.29 13.44
CA ARG A 36 -5.66 19.65 13.96
C ARG A 36 -6.89 20.48 13.56
N VAL A 37 -7.82 19.89 12.83
CA VAL A 37 -9.15 20.45 12.59
C VAL A 37 -10.13 19.87 13.61
N ARG A 38 -11.00 20.70 14.17
CA ARG A 38 -12.08 20.28 15.07
C ARG A 38 -13.24 21.28 15.08
N PRO A 39 -14.41 20.93 15.64
CA PRO A 39 -15.45 21.90 15.94
C PRO A 39 -14.98 22.97 16.93
N ILE A 40 -15.51 24.19 16.77
CA ILE A 40 -15.34 25.28 17.73
C ILE A 40 -16.25 25.08 18.94
N VAL A 41 -15.80 25.49 20.13
CA VAL A 41 -16.56 25.37 21.39
C VAL A 41 -16.56 26.69 22.18
N PRO A 42 -17.49 26.90 23.15
CA PRO A 42 -17.50 28.09 24.02
C PRO A 42 -16.17 28.43 24.70
N ALA A 43 -15.36 27.42 25.03
CA ALA A 43 -14.04 27.60 25.65
C ALA A 43 -12.99 28.24 24.71
N ASP A 44 -13.25 28.31 23.41
CA ASP A 44 -12.33 28.89 22.43
C ASP A 44 -12.32 30.42 22.41
N ALA A 45 -13.21 31.09 23.15
CA ALA A 45 -13.43 32.54 23.05
C ALA A 45 -12.14 33.37 23.24
N ASP A 46 -11.32 33.06 24.25
CA ASP A 46 -10.05 33.77 24.50
C ASP A 46 -9.01 33.48 23.38
N ALA A 47 -8.96 32.26 22.85
CA ALA A 47 -8.09 31.89 21.75
C ALA A 47 -8.53 32.52 20.41
N LEU A 48 -9.83 32.63 20.18
CA LEU A 48 -10.42 33.31 19.02
C LEU A 48 -10.19 34.83 19.08
N ALA A 49 -10.23 35.43 20.28
CA ALA A 49 -9.89 36.84 20.49
C ALA A 49 -8.40 37.10 20.18
N ALA A 50 -7.51 36.22 20.65
CA ALA A 50 -6.08 36.30 20.36
C ALA A 50 -5.80 36.17 18.85
N PHE A 51 -6.36 35.14 18.20
CA PHE A 51 -6.29 34.94 16.74
C PHE A 51 -6.77 36.18 15.97
N HIS A 52 -7.97 36.69 16.26
CA HIS A 52 -8.54 37.85 15.57
C HIS A 52 -7.68 39.13 15.76
N THR A 53 -7.08 39.29 16.94
CA THR A 53 -6.23 40.44 17.24
C THR A 53 -4.88 40.36 16.50
N GLY A 54 -4.38 39.15 16.23
CA GLY A 54 -3.16 38.91 15.44
C GLY A 54 -3.32 39.06 13.93
N LEU A 55 -4.55 39.07 13.39
CA LEU A 55 -4.80 39.27 11.96
C LEU A 55 -4.40 40.67 11.50
N SER A 56 -3.77 40.76 10.32
CA SER A 56 -3.45 42.06 9.72
C SER A 56 -4.70 42.87 9.35
N ASP A 57 -4.56 44.20 9.28
CA ASP A 57 -5.65 45.08 8.80
C ASP A 57 -6.15 44.68 7.41
N ARG A 58 -5.26 44.17 6.55
CA ARG A 58 -5.63 43.67 5.23
C ARG A 58 -6.44 42.38 5.32
N THR A 59 -6.00 41.39 6.11
CA THR A 59 -6.74 40.13 6.27
C THR A 59 -8.11 40.37 6.93
N ARG A 60 -8.22 41.33 7.85
CA ARG A 60 -9.51 41.76 8.43
C ARG A 60 -10.40 42.48 7.40
N TYR A 61 -9.86 43.43 6.64
CA TYR A 61 -10.60 44.11 5.57
C TYR A 61 -11.12 43.12 4.51
N LEU A 62 -10.28 42.22 4.03
CA LEU A 62 -10.63 41.18 3.05
C LEU A 62 -11.65 40.15 3.57
N ARG A 63 -11.87 40.07 4.88
CA ARG A 63 -12.76 39.10 5.55
C ARG A 63 -14.10 39.70 6.01
N TYR A 64 -14.09 40.97 6.42
CA TYR A 64 -15.23 41.68 7.01
C TYR A 64 -15.67 42.92 6.21
N PHE A 65 -15.04 43.15 5.05
CA PHE A 65 -15.33 44.20 4.05
C PHE A 65 -15.22 45.64 4.59
N GLY A 66 -14.60 45.81 5.76
CA GLY A 66 -14.46 47.09 6.45
C GLY A 66 -13.52 47.02 7.65
N PRO A 67 -13.32 48.14 8.38
CA PRO A 67 -12.46 48.20 9.56
C PRO A 67 -13.14 47.51 10.75
N TYR A 68 -12.78 46.25 10.99
CA TYR A 68 -13.27 45.43 12.10
C TYR A 68 -12.09 45.06 13.03
N PRO A 69 -11.61 45.98 13.90
CA PRO A 69 -10.34 45.82 14.62
C PRO A 69 -10.41 44.87 15.83
N GLN A 70 -11.60 44.72 16.41
CA GLN A 70 -11.88 43.79 17.51
C GLN A 70 -13.21 43.10 17.23
N ILE A 71 -13.26 41.78 17.46
CA ILE A 71 -14.49 41.02 17.42
C ILE A 71 -15.41 41.45 18.58
N SER A 72 -16.68 41.74 18.30
CA SER A 72 -17.59 42.20 19.35
C SER A 72 -17.95 41.04 20.30
N PRO A 73 -18.31 41.30 21.58
CA PRO A 73 -18.74 40.24 22.50
C PRO A 73 -19.93 39.42 21.97
N LYS A 74 -20.82 40.08 21.21
CA LYS A 74 -21.95 39.50 20.48
C LYS A 74 -21.48 38.52 19.39
N ASP A 75 -20.57 38.96 18.53
CA ASP A 75 -20.07 38.14 17.41
C ASP A 75 -19.17 37.00 17.91
N MET A 76 -18.43 37.24 18.99
CA MET A 76 -17.65 36.23 19.73
C MET A 76 -18.57 35.12 20.25
N TYR A 77 -19.65 35.48 20.94
CA TYR A 77 -20.64 34.52 21.43
C TYR A 77 -21.25 33.73 20.28
N ARG A 78 -21.76 34.42 19.25
CA ARG A 78 -22.37 33.83 18.05
C ARG A 78 -21.44 32.87 17.30
N THR A 79 -20.13 33.12 17.30
CA THR A 79 -19.14 32.29 16.62
C THR A 79 -18.73 31.05 17.43
N THR A 80 -18.79 31.13 18.77
CA THR A 80 -18.36 30.03 19.68
C THR A 80 -19.52 29.18 20.21
N HIS A 81 -20.75 29.71 20.20
CA HIS A 81 -21.97 29.04 20.65
C HIS A 81 -22.80 28.66 19.42
N VAL A 82 -22.47 27.49 18.86
CA VAL A 82 -23.03 26.95 17.62
C VAL A 82 -23.85 25.68 17.91
N ASP A 83 -24.82 25.35 17.06
CA ASP A 83 -25.68 24.17 17.23
C ASP A 83 -25.14 22.91 16.52
N TYR A 84 -24.14 23.09 15.64
CA TYR A 84 -23.61 22.11 14.70
C TYR A 84 -24.63 21.58 13.67
N ARG A 85 -25.72 22.32 13.42
CA ARG A 85 -26.74 21.99 12.41
C ARG A 85 -27.01 23.13 11.44
N ASP A 86 -27.61 24.23 11.91
CA ASP A 86 -27.88 25.40 11.08
C ASP A 86 -26.77 26.46 11.18
N ARG A 87 -25.91 26.35 12.21
CA ARG A 87 -24.64 27.08 12.35
C ARG A 87 -23.53 26.10 12.72
N VAL A 88 -22.51 25.98 11.86
CA VAL A 88 -21.31 25.18 12.13
C VAL A 88 -20.10 26.09 12.19
N GLY A 89 -19.21 25.87 13.17
CA GLY A 89 -17.88 26.46 13.21
C GLY A 89 -16.81 25.39 13.38
N LEU A 90 -15.77 25.44 12.57
CA LEU A 90 -14.57 24.62 12.63
C LEU A 90 -13.33 25.50 12.85
N VAL A 91 -12.37 25.01 13.63
CA VAL A 91 -11.08 25.66 13.86
C VAL A 91 -9.94 24.77 13.43
N ALA A 92 -8.94 25.37 12.78
CA ALA A 92 -7.62 24.80 12.55
C ALA A 92 -6.70 25.23 13.71
N VAL A 93 -6.08 24.27 14.37
CA VAL A 93 -5.32 24.45 15.61
C VAL A 93 -3.91 23.88 15.48
N LEU A 94 -2.93 24.60 16.02
CA LEU A 94 -1.54 24.17 16.18
C LEU A 94 -1.11 24.38 17.63
N GLY A 95 -0.81 23.30 18.34
CA GLY A 95 -0.69 23.30 19.80
C GLY A 95 -2.01 23.71 20.46
N THR A 96 -2.00 24.87 21.12
CA THR A 96 -3.20 25.52 21.68
C THR A 96 -3.67 26.73 20.88
N ALA A 97 -2.94 27.16 19.84
CA ALA A 97 -3.25 28.34 19.06
C ALA A 97 -4.22 28.01 17.92
N ILE A 98 -5.30 28.79 17.79
CA ILE A 98 -6.13 28.80 16.59
C ILE A 98 -5.36 29.53 15.49
N ILE A 99 -5.20 28.87 14.34
CA ILE A 99 -4.46 29.40 13.17
C ILE A 99 -5.37 29.60 11.94
N GLY A 100 -6.62 29.13 12.01
CA GLY A 100 -7.66 29.39 11.03
C GLY A 100 -9.05 29.05 11.57
N VAL A 101 -10.06 29.74 11.06
CA VAL A 101 -11.46 29.62 11.49
C VAL A 101 -12.36 29.58 10.25
N ALA A 102 -13.27 28.61 10.19
CA ALA A 102 -14.26 28.50 9.13
C ALA A 102 -15.65 28.30 9.74
N ARG A 103 -16.66 28.96 9.20
CA ARG A 103 -18.05 28.77 9.61
C ARG A 103 -19.00 28.70 8.43
N TYR A 104 -20.11 28.00 8.60
CA TYR A 104 -21.30 28.22 7.78
C TYR A 104 -22.49 28.65 8.65
N GLU A 105 -23.43 29.38 8.04
CA GLU A 105 -24.70 29.76 8.68
C GLU A 105 -25.84 29.66 7.65
N LEU A 106 -26.93 28.98 8.01
CA LEU A 106 -28.04 28.67 7.08
C LEU A 106 -28.71 29.94 6.54
N LEU A 107 -28.88 30.02 5.23
CA LEU A 107 -29.58 31.11 4.56
C LEU A 107 -31.10 30.93 4.61
N ALA A 108 -31.79 31.98 5.06
CA ALA A 108 -33.24 32.08 5.04
C ALA A 108 -33.78 32.30 3.61
N ARG A 109 -33.70 31.27 2.75
CA ARG A 109 -34.14 31.30 1.35
C ARG A 109 -35.31 30.34 1.07
N GLN A 110 -36.10 30.66 0.05
CA GLN A 110 -37.08 29.75 -0.54
C GLN A 110 -36.35 28.73 -1.45
N GLY A 111 -36.56 27.44 -1.23
CA GLY A 111 -35.92 26.37 -2.00
C GLY A 111 -35.01 25.46 -1.16
N PRO A 112 -34.03 24.76 -1.78
CA PRO A 112 -33.15 23.84 -1.07
C PRO A 112 -32.24 24.54 -0.04
N ARG A 113 -31.99 23.88 1.11
CA ARG A 113 -31.13 24.37 2.20
C ARG A 113 -29.75 24.72 1.65
N ALA A 114 -29.31 25.95 1.90
CA ALA A 114 -27.98 26.46 1.58
C ALA A 114 -27.47 27.30 2.73
N ALA A 115 -26.14 27.43 2.85
CA ALA A 115 -25.51 28.22 3.90
C ALA A 115 -24.51 29.23 3.32
N GLU A 116 -24.38 30.38 3.98
CA GLU A 116 -23.27 31.31 3.76
C GLU A 116 -21.99 30.67 4.29
N VAL A 117 -20.96 30.51 3.47
CA VAL A 117 -19.68 29.88 3.86
C VAL A 117 -18.56 30.90 3.96
N ALA A 118 -17.90 30.96 5.12
CA ALA A 118 -17.12 32.13 5.48
C ALA A 118 -15.92 31.79 6.40
N PHE A 119 -14.68 31.89 5.88
CA PHE A 119 -13.45 31.45 6.57
C PHE A 119 -12.28 32.43 6.48
N VAL A 120 -11.32 32.29 7.39
CA VAL A 120 -10.10 33.12 7.52
C VAL A 120 -8.94 32.31 8.10
N VAL A 121 -7.71 32.63 7.70
CA VAL A 121 -6.46 31.97 8.13
C VAL A 121 -5.46 33.05 8.55
N ALA A 122 -4.74 32.83 9.65
CA ALA A 122 -3.73 33.75 10.16
C ALA A 122 -2.66 34.04 9.09
N ASP A 123 -2.21 35.30 9.00
CA ASP A 123 -1.37 35.79 7.90
C ASP A 123 -0.10 34.94 7.67
N GLU A 124 0.58 34.48 8.73
CA GLU A 124 1.76 33.60 8.66
C GLU A 124 1.46 32.14 8.26
N HIS A 125 0.18 31.73 8.31
CA HIS A 125 -0.32 30.42 7.91
C HIS A 125 -1.02 30.41 6.54
N GLN A 126 -1.14 31.57 5.87
CA GLN A 126 -1.68 31.65 4.52
C GLN A 126 -0.77 30.95 3.49
N GLY A 127 -1.32 30.55 2.34
CA GLY A 127 -0.62 29.74 1.34
C GLY A 127 -0.40 28.26 1.73
N ARG A 128 -0.56 27.88 3.00
CA ARG A 128 -0.41 26.49 3.49
C ARG A 128 -1.62 25.57 3.18
N GLY A 129 -2.49 25.96 2.24
CA GLY A 129 -3.68 25.18 1.81
C GLY A 129 -4.82 25.06 2.83
N LEU A 130 -4.69 25.65 4.03
CA LEU A 130 -5.65 25.47 5.13
C LEU A 130 -7.07 25.93 4.81
N GLY A 131 -7.24 26.96 3.97
CA GLY A 131 -8.56 27.40 3.51
C GLY A 131 -9.30 26.29 2.75
N SER A 132 -8.64 25.64 1.79
CA SER A 132 -9.21 24.54 1.01
C SER A 132 -9.50 23.30 1.86
N VAL A 133 -8.69 23.03 2.89
CA VAL A 133 -8.91 21.92 3.84
C VAL A 133 -10.11 22.20 4.75
N LEU A 134 -10.18 23.41 5.33
CA LEU A 134 -11.31 23.83 6.16
C LEU A 134 -12.63 23.85 5.36
N LEU A 135 -12.61 24.35 4.13
CA LEU A 135 -13.77 24.37 3.23
C LEU A 135 -14.29 22.96 2.92
N GLU A 136 -13.40 21.99 2.74
CA GLU A 136 -13.76 20.58 2.52
C GLU A 136 -14.38 19.93 3.77
N HIS A 137 -13.79 20.14 4.95
CA HIS A 137 -14.34 19.61 6.21
C HIS A 137 -15.71 20.23 6.52
N LEU A 138 -15.86 21.52 6.24
CA LEU A 138 -17.10 22.26 6.39
C LEU A 138 -18.17 21.82 5.37
N ALA A 139 -17.77 21.42 4.15
CA ALA A 139 -18.68 20.82 3.16
C ALA A 139 -19.16 19.42 3.57
N GLY A 140 -18.32 18.62 4.23
CA GLY A 140 -18.73 17.34 4.84
C GLY A 140 -19.80 17.56 5.92
N ALA A 141 -19.49 18.41 6.90
CA ALA A 141 -20.40 18.82 7.97
C ALA A 141 -21.71 19.49 7.48
N ALA A 142 -21.70 20.06 6.27
CA ALA A 142 -22.88 20.63 5.61
C ALA A 142 -23.73 19.55 4.93
N ALA A 143 -23.10 18.58 4.25
CA ALA A 143 -23.79 17.45 3.62
C ALA A 143 -24.49 16.55 4.66
N GLU A 144 -23.82 16.24 5.78
CA GLU A 144 -24.42 15.55 6.94
C GLU A 144 -25.66 16.28 7.49
N ASN A 145 -25.68 17.60 7.36
CA ASN A 145 -26.77 18.46 7.80
C ASN A 145 -27.77 18.83 6.70
N GLU A 146 -27.83 18.07 5.58
CA GLU A 146 -28.77 18.26 4.46
C GLU A 146 -28.63 19.61 3.72
N VAL A 147 -27.52 20.33 3.91
CA VAL A 147 -27.22 21.58 3.19
C VAL A 147 -26.64 21.21 1.82
N VAL A 148 -27.36 21.55 0.75
CA VAL A 148 -27.01 21.12 -0.62
C VAL A 148 -26.27 22.18 -1.44
N ALA A 149 -26.08 23.38 -0.89
CA ALA A 149 -25.29 24.41 -1.55
C ALA A 149 -24.58 25.35 -0.54
N PHE A 150 -23.40 25.82 -0.91
CA PHE A 150 -22.75 26.95 -0.27
C PHE A 150 -22.84 28.20 -1.14
N VAL A 151 -23.01 29.34 -0.47
CA VAL A 151 -22.94 30.68 -1.04
C VAL A 151 -21.81 31.43 -0.35
N ALA A 152 -20.99 32.17 -1.10
CA ALA A 152 -20.00 33.08 -0.53
C ALA A 152 -19.93 34.38 -1.32
N GLU A 153 -19.75 35.48 -0.61
CA GLU A 153 -19.45 36.78 -1.19
C GLU A 153 -17.99 37.12 -0.84
N VAL A 154 -17.24 37.58 -1.84
CA VAL A 154 -15.78 37.79 -1.75
C VAL A 154 -15.42 39.07 -2.50
N LEU A 155 -14.70 40.00 -1.86
CA LEU A 155 -14.18 41.20 -2.54
C LEU A 155 -13.36 40.80 -3.77
N ALA A 156 -13.56 41.48 -4.91
CA ALA A 156 -12.96 41.12 -6.19
C ALA A 156 -11.42 41.24 -6.21
N GLU A 157 -10.82 41.96 -5.26
CA GLU A 157 -9.36 42.00 -5.06
C GLU A 157 -8.78 40.80 -4.31
N ASN A 158 -9.63 39.94 -3.73
CA ASN A 158 -9.22 38.77 -2.94
C ASN A 158 -8.95 37.54 -3.82
N GLU A 159 -8.03 37.68 -4.78
CA GLU A 159 -7.64 36.60 -5.72
C GLU A 159 -7.21 35.30 -5.00
N ALA A 160 -6.74 35.38 -3.74
CA ALA A 160 -6.42 34.22 -2.92
C ALA A 160 -7.67 33.38 -2.57
N MET A 161 -8.70 34.00 -1.99
CA MET A 161 -9.97 33.31 -1.69
C MET A 161 -10.69 32.86 -2.97
N ILE A 162 -10.69 33.72 -4.00
CA ILE A 162 -11.22 33.38 -5.33
C ILE A 162 -10.52 32.14 -5.91
N THR A 163 -9.21 31.98 -5.68
CA THR A 163 -8.46 30.78 -6.10
C THR A 163 -8.86 29.54 -5.28
N VAL A 164 -8.97 29.63 -3.95
CA VAL A 164 -9.42 28.51 -3.10
C VAL A 164 -10.78 27.96 -3.56
N PHE A 165 -11.74 28.85 -3.81
CA PHE A 165 -13.06 28.45 -4.32
C PHE A 165 -12.99 27.89 -5.75
N ARG A 166 -12.17 28.48 -6.64
CA ARG A 166 -11.98 27.99 -8.02
C ARG A 166 -11.34 26.60 -8.07
N GLU A 167 -10.35 26.32 -7.22
CA GLU A 167 -9.73 25.00 -7.07
C GLU A 167 -10.70 23.98 -6.47
N ALA A 168 -11.61 24.41 -5.59
CA ALA A 168 -12.73 23.62 -5.10
C ALA A 168 -13.92 23.51 -6.09
N GLY A 169 -13.78 23.97 -7.34
CA GLY A 169 -14.77 23.78 -8.40
C GLY A 169 -15.94 24.77 -8.44
N TYR A 170 -15.88 25.89 -7.73
CA TYR A 170 -17.00 26.83 -7.59
C TYR A 170 -17.24 27.63 -8.89
N GLN A 171 -18.50 27.91 -9.21
CA GLN A 171 -18.85 28.77 -10.34
C GLN A 171 -18.81 30.26 -9.91
N LEU A 172 -18.15 31.09 -10.72
CA LEU A 172 -17.90 32.49 -10.39
C LEU A 172 -18.89 33.41 -11.11
N GLN A 173 -19.72 34.13 -10.35
CA GLN A 173 -20.57 35.20 -10.87
C GLN A 173 -20.08 36.55 -10.33
N ARG A 174 -19.80 37.50 -11.22
CA ARG A 174 -19.36 38.85 -10.81
C ARG A 174 -20.59 39.75 -10.55
N SER A 175 -20.47 40.58 -9.52
CA SER A 175 -21.40 41.69 -9.25
C SER A 175 -21.51 42.66 -10.44
N ARG A 176 -22.56 43.49 -10.45
CA ARG A 176 -22.85 44.42 -11.58
C ARG A 176 -22.00 45.68 -11.57
N ASP A 177 -21.50 46.07 -10.41
CA ASP A 177 -20.51 47.12 -10.16
C ASP A 177 -19.08 46.57 -10.20
N GLY A 178 -18.88 45.31 -9.82
CA GLY A 178 -17.63 44.57 -9.97
C GLY A 178 -16.69 44.63 -8.76
N SER A 179 -17.13 45.23 -7.65
CA SER A 179 -16.42 45.24 -6.36
C SER A 179 -16.38 43.88 -5.68
N GLU A 180 -17.38 43.03 -5.94
CA GLU A 180 -17.56 41.73 -5.29
C GLU A 180 -17.78 40.58 -6.29
N VAL A 181 -17.44 39.38 -5.88
CA VAL A 181 -17.69 38.12 -6.58
C VAL A 181 -18.61 37.28 -5.72
N HIS A 182 -19.77 36.93 -6.28
CA HIS A 182 -20.75 36.05 -5.68
C HIS A 182 -20.49 34.62 -6.21
N LEU A 183 -20.40 33.67 -5.27
CA LEU A 183 -20.01 32.29 -5.53
C LEU A 183 -21.12 31.40 -5.01
N GLU A 184 -21.79 30.64 -5.89
CA GLU A 184 -22.70 29.56 -5.49
C GLU A 184 -22.15 28.22 -6.00
N PHE A 185 -22.24 27.20 -5.15
CA PHE A 185 -21.69 25.87 -5.40
C PHE A 185 -22.59 24.80 -4.77
N ALA A 186 -22.94 23.78 -5.55
CA ALA A 186 -23.68 22.62 -5.04
C ALA A 186 -22.74 21.70 -4.25
N ILE A 187 -23.16 21.30 -3.04
CA ILE A 187 -22.45 20.37 -2.18
C ILE A 187 -22.78 18.95 -2.65
N ASP A 188 -22.23 18.60 -3.81
CA ASP A 188 -22.45 17.34 -4.52
C ASP A 188 -21.14 16.52 -4.50
N PRO A 189 -21.13 15.26 -3.96
CA PRO A 189 -19.92 14.45 -3.76
C PRO A 189 -19.29 13.86 -5.05
N THR A 190 -19.35 14.60 -6.16
CA THR A 190 -18.86 14.24 -7.51
C THR A 190 -17.40 13.76 -7.54
N GLU A 191 -17.11 12.88 -8.50
CA GLU A 191 -15.80 12.26 -8.72
C GLU A 191 -14.67 13.28 -8.96
N ALA A 192 -14.97 14.42 -9.58
CA ALA A 192 -14.02 15.51 -9.79
C ALA A 192 -13.48 16.07 -8.45
N LEU A 193 -14.36 16.30 -7.46
CA LEU A 193 -13.97 16.76 -6.13
C LEU A 193 -13.19 15.68 -5.37
N ARG A 194 -13.62 14.41 -5.48
CA ARG A 194 -12.86 13.26 -4.95
C ARG A 194 -11.43 13.24 -5.54
N THR A 195 -11.26 13.50 -6.84
CA THR A 195 -9.95 13.52 -7.52
C THR A 195 -9.08 14.68 -7.08
N VAL A 196 -9.62 15.90 -6.99
CA VAL A 196 -8.85 17.07 -6.52
C VAL A 196 -8.36 16.85 -5.09
N ARG A 197 -9.24 16.43 -4.17
CA ARG A 197 -8.85 16.08 -2.78
C ARG A 197 -7.78 15.00 -2.74
N ASP A 198 -8.01 13.84 -3.37
CA ASP A 198 -7.10 12.70 -3.29
C ASP A 198 -5.71 13.06 -3.89
N SER A 199 -5.66 13.99 -4.85
CA SER A 199 -4.38 14.55 -5.37
C SER A 199 -3.68 15.49 -4.39
N ARG A 200 -4.42 16.33 -3.64
CA ARG A 200 -3.89 17.22 -2.60
C ARG A 200 -3.39 16.44 -1.39
N GLU A 201 -4.12 15.41 -0.97
CA GLU A 201 -3.72 14.46 0.08
C GLU A 201 -2.36 13.83 -0.27
N ALA A 202 -2.22 13.26 -1.47
CA ALA A 202 -0.98 12.66 -1.94
C ALA A 202 0.20 13.67 -2.00
N ALA A 203 -0.05 14.91 -2.44
CA ALA A 203 0.97 15.96 -2.50
C ALA A 203 1.45 16.41 -1.11
N SER A 204 0.53 16.57 -0.15
CA SER A 204 0.86 16.90 1.23
C SER A 204 1.59 15.74 1.93
N GLU A 205 1.15 14.49 1.74
CA GLU A 205 1.80 13.30 2.31
C GLU A 205 3.22 13.10 1.77
N ALA A 206 3.40 13.21 0.44
CA ALA A 206 4.72 13.16 -0.19
C ALA A 206 5.66 14.25 0.36
N ARG A 207 5.15 15.48 0.56
CA ARG A 207 5.96 16.59 1.12
C ARG A 207 6.28 16.39 2.60
N SER A 208 5.34 15.85 3.37
CA SER A 208 5.51 15.50 4.78
C SER A 208 6.65 14.49 4.99
N VAL A 209 6.72 13.48 4.13
CA VAL A 209 7.85 12.52 4.07
C VAL A 209 9.13 13.16 3.52
N GLY A 210 9.01 14.03 2.52
CA GLY A 210 10.14 14.79 1.98
C GLY A 210 10.86 15.63 3.04
N ASN A 211 10.11 16.28 3.95
CA ASN A 211 10.66 17.05 5.06
C ASN A 211 11.47 16.18 6.04
N LEU A 212 11.08 14.91 6.23
CA LEU A 212 11.82 13.94 7.05
C LEU A 212 13.10 13.45 6.34
N LEU A 213 13.03 13.20 5.02
CA LEU A 213 14.13 12.61 4.24
C LEU A 213 15.14 13.63 3.69
N ALA A 214 14.80 14.92 3.62
CA ALA A 214 15.69 16.00 3.17
C ALA A 214 15.67 17.22 4.14
N PRO A 215 15.96 17.02 5.45
CA PRO A 215 16.02 18.11 6.41
C PRO A 215 17.24 19.00 6.16
N ARG A 216 17.16 20.29 6.51
CA ARG A 216 18.29 21.22 6.41
C ARG A 216 19.19 21.21 7.65
N SER A 217 18.70 20.69 8.77
CA SER A 217 19.39 20.63 10.06
C SER A 217 18.84 19.48 10.92
N VAL A 218 19.70 18.89 11.77
CA VAL A 218 19.34 17.72 12.59
C VAL A 218 19.80 17.87 14.04
N ALA A 219 18.87 17.84 14.99
CA ALA A 219 19.18 17.69 16.41
C ALA A 219 19.28 16.20 16.81
N VAL A 220 20.23 15.84 17.67
CA VAL A 220 20.41 14.48 18.19
C VAL A 220 20.30 14.49 19.72
N ILE A 221 19.15 14.09 20.22
CA ILE A 221 18.76 14.20 21.63
C ILE A 221 19.10 12.90 22.37
N GLY A 222 19.91 13.01 23.42
CA GLY A 222 20.60 11.86 24.02
C GLY A 222 21.96 11.55 23.37
N ALA A 223 22.54 12.51 22.65
CA ALA A 223 23.85 12.36 22.02
C ALA A 223 24.96 11.99 23.02
N SER A 224 25.85 11.10 22.60
CA SER A 224 26.92 10.54 23.43
C SER A 224 28.26 10.48 22.68
N PRO A 225 29.42 10.67 23.35
CA PRO A 225 30.72 10.36 22.73
C PRO A 225 30.91 8.85 22.53
N GLU A 226 30.27 8.03 23.36
CA GLU A 226 30.33 6.57 23.31
C GLU A 226 29.41 6.04 22.21
N GLN A 227 30.01 5.47 21.15
CA GLN A 227 29.29 4.91 20.00
C GLN A 227 28.48 3.64 20.31
N THR A 228 28.68 3.06 21.51
CA THR A 228 27.87 1.96 22.05
C THR A 228 26.48 2.40 22.55
N ARG A 229 26.22 3.71 22.69
CA ARG A 229 24.89 4.24 23.02
C ARG A 229 24.17 4.71 21.76
N VAL A 230 22.85 4.50 21.69
CA VAL A 230 21.96 4.86 20.56
C VAL A 230 22.25 6.25 19.98
N GLY A 231 22.17 7.31 20.79
CA GLY A 231 22.44 8.69 20.34
C GLY A 231 23.91 9.00 20.02
N GLY A 232 24.86 8.15 20.45
CA GLY A 232 26.27 8.22 20.04
C GLY A 232 26.55 7.49 18.72
N ALA A 233 25.81 6.41 18.44
CA ALA A 233 25.84 5.71 17.16
C ALA A 233 25.29 6.59 16.03
N VAL A 234 24.09 7.17 16.19
CA VAL A 234 23.50 7.98 15.12
C VAL A 234 24.26 9.29 14.89
N LEU A 235 24.79 9.92 15.94
CA LEU A 235 25.69 11.08 15.76
C LEU A 235 26.98 10.69 15.01
N ALA A 236 27.55 9.52 15.26
CA ALA A 236 28.70 9.02 14.50
C ALA A 236 28.34 8.78 13.03
N ASN A 237 27.16 8.21 12.77
CA ASN A 237 26.66 7.88 11.43
C ASN A 237 26.31 9.12 10.59
N LEU A 238 25.69 10.15 11.18
CA LEU A 238 25.41 11.42 10.52
C LEU A 238 26.71 12.13 10.10
N LEU A 239 27.71 12.19 11.00
CA LEU A 239 29.00 12.81 10.73
C LEU A 239 29.84 12.01 9.73
N ALA A 240 29.77 10.68 9.74
CA ALA A 240 30.47 9.82 8.78
C ALA A 240 29.78 9.72 7.42
N GLY A 241 28.46 9.90 7.37
CA GLY A 241 27.66 9.92 6.13
C GLY A 241 27.83 11.20 5.31
N GLY A 242 28.38 12.26 5.91
CA GLY A 242 28.60 13.54 5.22
C GLY A 242 27.32 14.35 5.03
N PHE A 243 26.43 14.36 6.03
CA PHE A 243 25.21 15.18 6.01
C PHE A 243 25.54 16.66 5.73
N SER A 244 24.80 17.26 4.79
CA SER A 244 25.14 18.58 4.22
C SER A 244 24.76 19.77 5.09
N GLY A 245 23.84 19.58 6.04
CA GLY A 245 23.42 20.59 7.02
C GLY A 245 24.14 20.50 8.37
N PRO A 246 23.92 21.46 9.29
CA PRO A 246 24.43 21.37 10.65
C PRO A 246 23.76 20.23 11.45
N VAL A 247 24.56 19.59 12.31
CA VAL A 247 24.11 18.57 13.27
C VAL A 247 24.33 19.08 14.68
N PHE A 248 23.29 19.04 15.51
CA PHE A 248 23.27 19.59 16.86
C PHE A 248 23.10 18.49 17.93
N PRO A 249 24.18 18.03 18.58
CA PRO A 249 24.09 17.19 19.76
C PRO A 249 23.35 17.89 20.92
N VAL A 250 22.34 17.25 21.50
CA VAL A 250 21.64 17.73 22.70
C VAL A 250 21.94 16.77 23.87
N ASN A 251 22.58 17.31 24.92
CA ASN A 251 23.01 16.59 26.11
C ASN A 251 23.17 17.55 27.31
N LEU A 252 22.28 17.41 28.30
CA LEU A 252 22.20 18.22 29.53
C LEU A 252 23.52 18.42 30.32
N HIS A 253 24.50 17.53 30.16
CA HIS A 253 25.73 17.53 30.98
C HIS A 253 27.02 17.80 30.19
N ARG A 254 26.95 17.98 28.87
CA ARG A 254 28.15 18.09 28.02
C ARG A 254 28.09 19.31 27.12
N ARG A 255 29.13 20.15 27.16
CA ARG A 255 29.26 21.32 26.26
C ARG A 255 29.66 20.96 24.82
N SER A 256 30.14 19.73 24.59
CA SER A 256 30.47 19.20 23.27
C SER A 256 30.39 17.67 23.24
N VAL A 257 30.09 17.09 22.08
CA VAL A 257 30.07 15.65 21.82
C VAL A 257 30.76 15.36 20.48
N ARG A 258 31.72 14.42 20.46
CA ARG A 258 32.56 14.08 19.28
C ARG A 258 33.20 15.29 18.57
N GLY A 259 33.50 16.36 19.32
CA GLY A 259 34.08 17.62 18.82
C GLY A 259 33.06 18.68 18.40
N VAL A 260 31.79 18.31 18.23
CA VAL A 260 30.69 19.24 17.88
C VAL A 260 30.14 19.91 19.14
N ARG A 261 29.76 21.20 19.05
CA ARG A 261 29.11 21.96 20.14
C ARG A 261 27.79 21.30 20.53
N ALA A 262 27.56 21.13 21.83
CA ALA A 262 26.36 20.48 22.36
C ALA A 262 25.54 21.39 23.29
N TYR A 263 24.22 21.30 23.19
CA TYR A 263 23.24 22.15 23.89
C TYR A 263 22.52 21.34 24.98
N ALA A 264 21.96 21.99 26.00
CA ALA A 264 21.24 21.28 27.07
C ALA A 264 19.86 20.80 26.62
N THR A 265 19.16 21.64 25.85
CA THR A 265 17.82 21.43 25.28
C THR A 265 17.81 21.66 23.76
N VAL A 266 16.69 21.36 23.10
CA VAL A 266 16.51 21.70 21.66
C VAL A 266 16.29 23.22 21.50
N SER A 267 15.56 23.85 22.42
CA SER A 267 15.27 25.29 22.39
C SER A 267 16.51 26.19 22.58
N GLU A 268 17.61 25.68 23.15
CA GLU A 268 18.89 26.39 23.25
C GLU A 268 19.66 26.51 21.92
N ILE A 269 19.26 25.78 20.87
CA ILE A 269 19.94 25.81 19.57
C ILE A 269 19.62 27.14 18.86
N PRO A 270 20.63 27.92 18.42
CA PRO A 270 20.39 29.22 17.80
C PRO A 270 19.71 29.08 16.42
N ASP A 271 20.22 28.18 15.58
CA ASP A 271 19.72 27.95 14.23
C ASP A 271 18.42 27.12 14.23
N GLU A 272 17.67 27.14 13.14
CA GLU A 272 16.45 26.34 12.97
C GLU A 272 16.73 24.83 12.96
N VAL A 273 15.76 24.02 13.43
CA VAL A 273 15.86 22.56 13.54
C VAL A 273 14.72 21.88 12.80
N ASP A 274 14.96 21.36 11.59
CA ASP A 274 13.91 20.66 10.82
C ASP A 274 13.56 19.28 11.43
N LEU A 275 14.59 18.53 11.86
CA LEU A 275 14.48 17.13 12.28
C LEU A 275 15.12 16.88 13.66
N ALA A 276 14.42 16.17 14.54
CA ALA A 276 14.90 15.75 15.86
C ALA A 276 15.00 14.22 15.97
N VAL A 277 16.21 13.71 16.23
CA VAL A 277 16.48 12.29 16.50
C VAL A 277 16.46 12.06 18.01
N VAL A 278 15.51 11.26 18.49
CA VAL A 278 15.22 11.04 19.91
C VAL A 278 15.78 9.67 20.35
N ALA A 279 16.76 9.72 21.27
CA ALA A 279 17.45 8.56 21.84
C ALA A 279 17.55 8.64 23.38
N VAL A 280 16.48 9.10 24.03
CA VAL A 280 16.32 9.20 25.50
C VAL A 280 15.26 8.22 26.02
N PRO A 281 15.27 7.83 27.31
CA PRO A 281 14.26 6.91 27.86
C PRO A 281 12.82 7.43 27.71
N PRO A 282 11.79 6.57 27.61
CA PRO A 282 10.41 7.00 27.34
C PRO A 282 9.88 8.10 28.28
N ALA A 283 10.19 8.01 29.58
CA ALA A 283 9.78 9.00 30.58
C ALA A 283 10.35 10.42 30.37
N ALA A 284 11.36 10.59 29.53
CA ALA A 284 11.92 11.90 29.17
C ALA A 284 11.35 12.48 27.86
N ILE A 285 10.54 11.72 27.11
CA ILE A 285 10.12 12.12 25.75
C ILE A 285 9.11 13.27 25.77
N GLY A 286 8.22 13.38 26.78
CA GLY A 286 7.28 14.51 26.90
C GLY A 286 7.98 15.88 26.88
N ALA A 287 8.96 16.08 27.76
CA ALA A 287 9.75 17.32 27.79
C ALA A 287 10.54 17.58 26.49
N VAL A 288 10.90 16.53 25.75
CA VAL A 288 11.52 16.66 24.41
C VAL A 288 10.52 17.09 23.35
N LEU A 289 9.25 16.69 23.45
CA LEU A 289 8.19 17.18 22.57
C LEU A 289 7.90 18.68 22.83
N ASP A 290 7.88 19.10 24.10
CA ASP A 290 7.73 20.51 24.49
C ASP A 290 8.87 21.39 23.90
N ASP A 291 10.11 20.95 24.09
CA ASP A 291 11.33 21.57 23.52
C ASP A 291 11.28 21.66 21.98
N CYS A 292 10.82 20.59 21.33
CA CYS A 292 10.70 20.51 19.87
C CYS A 292 9.56 21.39 19.33
N MET A 293 8.43 21.48 20.04
CA MET A 293 7.35 22.42 19.73
C MET A 293 7.85 23.87 19.83
N ALA A 294 8.49 24.22 20.94
CA ALA A 294 9.01 25.57 21.18
C ALA A 294 10.06 25.99 20.15
N LYS A 295 10.77 25.03 19.54
CA LYS A 295 11.75 25.25 18.47
C LYS A 295 11.19 25.07 17.04
N GLY A 296 9.90 24.79 16.88
CA GLY A 296 9.25 24.70 15.55
C GLY A 296 9.67 23.47 14.72
N VAL A 297 10.13 22.39 15.37
CA VAL A 297 10.56 21.16 14.70
C VAL A 297 9.40 20.53 13.93
N LYS A 298 9.70 19.90 12.77
CA LYS A 298 8.67 19.30 11.89
C LYS A 298 8.68 17.77 11.89
N GLY A 299 9.81 17.16 12.22
CA GLY A 299 9.99 15.71 12.19
C GLY A 299 10.68 15.15 13.41
N LEU A 300 10.20 14.01 13.89
CA LEU A 300 10.77 13.22 14.98
C LEU A 300 11.17 11.83 14.49
N ILE A 301 12.34 11.35 14.89
CA ILE A 301 12.75 9.94 14.76
C ILE A 301 12.91 9.38 16.16
N VAL A 302 11.98 8.53 16.60
CA VAL A 302 12.01 7.91 17.92
C VAL A 302 12.67 6.53 17.81
N LEU A 303 13.96 6.49 18.11
CA LEU A 303 14.78 5.27 18.16
C LEU A 303 14.56 4.49 19.47
N THR A 304 13.98 5.16 20.47
CA THR A 304 13.67 4.61 21.79
C THR A 304 12.61 3.50 21.68
N ALA A 305 12.88 2.39 22.36
CA ALA A 305 11.92 1.30 22.61
C ALA A 305 11.35 1.38 24.04
N GLY A 306 10.30 0.60 24.31
CA GLY A 306 9.48 0.63 25.51
C GLY A 306 8.01 1.00 25.24
N PHE A 307 7.51 0.76 24.03
CA PHE A 307 6.23 1.25 23.52
C PHE A 307 5.28 0.08 23.17
N GLY A 308 4.52 0.14 22.06
CA GLY A 308 3.48 -0.85 21.70
C GLY A 308 3.94 -2.31 21.70
N GLU A 309 5.24 -2.57 21.48
CA GLU A 309 5.84 -3.91 21.55
C GLU A 309 5.88 -4.51 22.97
N THR A 310 5.67 -3.69 24.01
CA THR A 310 5.61 -4.12 25.42
C THR A 310 4.20 -4.46 25.91
N GLY A 311 3.17 -4.26 25.08
CA GLY A 311 1.77 -4.53 25.40
C GLY A 311 0.95 -3.27 25.70
N ALA A 312 -0.25 -3.45 26.28
CA ALA A 312 -1.30 -2.42 26.31
C ALA A 312 -0.88 -1.07 26.94
N ALA A 313 -0.05 -1.08 27.99
CA ALA A 313 0.42 0.15 28.62
C ALA A 313 1.42 0.93 27.74
N GLY A 314 2.32 0.23 27.05
CA GLY A 314 3.23 0.85 26.09
C GLY A 314 2.54 1.29 24.81
N LEU A 315 1.46 0.61 24.41
CA LEU A 315 0.58 1.03 23.31
C LEU A 315 -0.17 2.33 23.64
N ALA A 316 -0.67 2.49 24.87
CA ALA A 316 -1.24 3.75 25.33
C ALA A 316 -0.21 4.90 25.27
N ALA A 317 1.00 4.69 25.80
CA ALA A 317 2.09 5.68 25.72
C ALA A 317 2.53 5.99 24.27
N GLU A 318 2.37 5.05 23.34
CA GLU A 318 2.61 5.25 21.91
C GLU A 318 1.53 6.12 21.26
N HIS A 319 0.26 5.93 21.62
CA HIS A 319 -0.83 6.81 21.21
C HIS A 319 -0.64 8.22 21.75
N ASP A 320 -0.29 8.37 23.04
CA ASP A 320 -0.05 9.68 23.68
C ASP A 320 1.10 10.43 22.99
N LEU A 321 2.21 9.74 22.68
CA LEU A 321 3.33 10.27 21.90
C LEU A 321 2.89 10.82 20.53
N VAL A 322 2.11 10.04 19.76
CA VAL A 322 1.65 10.47 18.43
C VAL A 322 0.62 11.59 18.53
N ALA A 323 -0.32 11.51 19.48
CA ALA A 323 -1.38 12.51 19.66
C ALA A 323 -0.81 13.89 20.04
N ALA A 324 0.22 13.91 20.90
CA ALA A 324 0.99 15.10 21.25
C ALA A 324 1.81 15.61 20.05
N ALA A 325 2.65 14.76 19.44
CA ALA A 325 3.49 15.16 18.31
C ALA A 325 2.67 15.76 17.15
N ARG A 326 1.56 15.12 16.75
CA ARG A 326 0.62 15.64 15.74
C ARG A 326 -0.04 16.95 16.18
N GLY A 327 -0.41 17.07 17.46
CA GLY A 327 -0.93 18.31 18.04
C GLY A 327 0.05 19.49 17.93
N HIS A 328 1.36 19.21 18.00
CA HIS A 328 2.43 20.19 17.80
C HIS A 328 2.87 20.35 16.34
N GLY A 329 2.20 19.71 15.38
CA GLY A 329 2.48 19.81 13.95
C GLY A 329 3.53 18.83 13.41
N MET A 330 4.10 17.97 14.25
CA MET A 330 5.20 17.06 13.92
C MET A 330 4.72 15.72 13.34
N ARG A 331 5.54 15.12 12.45
CA ARG A 331 5.47 13.69 12.09
C ARG A 331 6.41 12.84 12.94
N VAL A 332 6.08 11.56 13.15
CA VAL A 332 6.90 10.61 13.93
C VAL A 332 7.26 9.37 13.10
N VAL A 333 8.56 9.12 12.95
CA VAL A 333 9.10 7.83 12.52
C VAL A 333 9.49 7.03 13.76
N GLY A 334 8.86 5.87 13.95
CA GLY A 334 9.00 5.06 15.18
C GLY A 334 7.67 4.90 15.91
N PRO A 335 7.69 4.63 17.24
CA PRO A 335 8.87 4.34 18.06
C PRO A 335 9.57 3.02 17.69
N SER A 336 10.64 2.65 18.40
CA SER A 336 11.44 1.43 18.14
C SER A 336 12.06 1.36 16.73
N ALA A 337 12.29 2.51 16.08
CA ALA A 337 12.84 2.61 14.73
C ALA A 337 14.36 2.31 14.67
N LEU A 338 14.84 1.76 13.55
CA LEU A 338 16.29 1.81 13.21
C LEU A 338 16.72 3.23 12.77
N GLY A 339 15.77 4.07 12.35
CA GLY A 339 15.99 5.41 11.79
C GLY A 339 15.84 5.46 10.26
N ILE A 340 16.27 6.56 9.66
CA ILE A 340 16.11 6.84 8.21
C ILE A 340 17.42 7.28 7.55
N ALA A 341 17.51 7.11 6.23
CA ALA A 341 18.62 7.62 5.43
C ALA A 341 18.18 8.13 4.05
N ASN A 342 18.91 9.11 3.54
CA ASN A 342 18.81 9.61 2.17
C ASN A 342 20.23 9.74 1.60
N THR A 343 20.49 8.99 0.52
CA THR A 343 21.83 8.86 -0.07
C THR A 343 22.15 9.93 -1.11
N ASP A 344 21.26 10.89 -1.36
CA ASP A 344 21.55 11.95 -2.31
C ASP A 344 22.72 12.84 -1.82
N PRO A 345 23.72 13.19 -2.67
CA PRO A 345 24.90 13.93 -2.22
C PRO A 345 24.59 15.38 -1.83
N ALA A 346 23.42 15.92 -2.20
CA ALA A 346 22.96 17.21 -1.70
C ALA A 346 22.42 17.14 -0.25
N VAL A 347 22.17 15.93 0.27
CA VAL A 347 21.58 15.70 1.61
C VAL A 347 22.54 14.92 2.52
N GLY A 348 23.02 13.73 2.12
CA GLY A 348 23.96 12.92 2.90
C GLY A 348 23.41 12.38 4.24
N LEU A 349 22.09 12.24 4.39
CA LEU A 349 21.46 11.88 5.65
C LEU A 349 21.67 10.39 5.98
N ASN A 350 22.37 10.10 7.08
CA ASN A 350 22.37 8.78 7.71
C ASN A 350 21.96 8.88 9.19
N ALA A 351 20.66 9.09 9.42
CA ALA A 351 20.04 9.11 10.74
C ALA A 351 19.64 7.69 11.21
N THR A 352 20.46 6.67 10.90
CA THR A 352 20.20 5.27 11.26
C THR A 352 21.17 4.74 12.32
N LEU A 353 20.77 3.64 12.96
CA LEU A 353 21.63 2.79 13.80
C LEU A 353 22.39 1.70 12.99
N ALA A 354 22.33 1.72 11.66
CA ALA A 354 22.98 0.69 10.84
C ALA A 354 24.51 0.87 10.84
N PRO A 355 25.30 -0.23 10.89
CA PRO A 355 26.77 -0.15 10.85
C PRO A 355 27.32 0.13 9.44
N VAL A 356 26.53 -0.17 8.40
CA VAL A 356 26.84 0.06 6.99
C VAL A 356 25.58 0.56 6.30
N LEU A 357 25.71 1.66 5.56
CA LEU A 357 24.68 2.14 4.63
C LEU A 357 25.13 1.79 3.19
N PRO A 358 24.25 1.24 2.33
CA PRO A 358 24.57 1.04 0.92
C PRO A 358 24.92 2.35 0.19
N GLN A 359 25.60 2.24 -0.94
CA GLN A 359 25.88 3.38 -1.81
C GLN A 359 24.59 3.97 -2.42
N ARG A 360 24.65 5.20 -2.93
CA ARG A 360 23.53 5.81 -3.67
C ARG A 360 23.14 4.98 -4.88
N GLY A 361 21.85 4.74 -5.06
CA GLY A 361 21.28 4.05 -6.22
C GLY A 361 19.86 4.53 -6.50
N ARG A 362 18.94 3.58 -6.68
CA ARG A 362 17.60 3.79 -7.27
C ARG A 362 16.46 3.15 -6.48
N ILE A 363 16.80 2.53 -5.35
CA ILE A 363 15.92 1.63 -4.61
C ILE A 363 15.43 2.35 -3.35
N GLY A 364 14.13 2.63 -3.30
CA GLY A 364 13.46 3.05 -2.07
C GLY A 364 13.17 1.81 -1.22
N PHE A 365 13.49 1.83 0.07
CA PHE A 365 13.25 0.68 0.95
C PHE A 365 12.61 1.06 2.29
N PHE A 366 11.44 0.48 2.58
CA PHE A 366 10.69 0.63 3.83
C PHE A 366 10.71 -0.67 4.63
N CYS A 367 11.00 -0.59 5.93
CA CYS A 367 11.08 -1.74 6.82
C CYS A 367 10.44 -1.46 8.18
N GLN A 368 9.58 -2.37 8.67
CA GLN A 368 9.02 -2.26 10.02
C GLN A 368 9.97 -2.83 11.10
N SER A 369 10.75 -3.86 10.79
CA SER A 369 11.63 -4.50 11.78
C SER A 369 12.98 -3.79 11.92
N GLY A 370 13.23 -3.18 13.09
CA GLY A 370 14.46 -2.44 13.39
C GLY A 370 15.75 -3.28 13.30
N PRO A 371 15.95 -4.30 14.15
CA PRO A 371 17.16 -5.12 14.15
C PRO A 371 17.42 -5.83 12.82
N LEU A 372 16.35 -6.29 12.16
CA LEU A 372 16.43 -6.94 10.85
C LEU A 372 16.82 -5.94 9.76
N GLY A 373 16.33 -4.70 9.82
CA GLY A 373 16.71 -3.62 8.90
C GLY A 373 18.21 -3.39 8.82
N ALA A 374 18.94 -3.49 9.93
CA ALA A 374 20.40 -3.37 9.94
C ALA A 374 21.09 -4.50 9.17
N ALA A 375 20.60 -5.74 9.29
CA ALA A 375 21.08 -6.87 8.51
C ALA A 375 20.71 -6.75 7.02
N ILE A 376 19.50 -6.28 6.70
CA ILE A 376 19.05 -6.05 5.32
C ILE A 376 19.90 -4.96 4.64
N LEU A 377 20.28 -3.88 5.35
CA LEU A 377 21.20 -2.85 4.84
C LEU A 377 22.61 -3.38 4.60
N GLY A 378 23.12 -4.25 5.48
CA GLY A 378 24.38 -4.96 5.27
C GLY A 378 24.37 -5.85 4.02
N GLU A 379 23.28 -6.61 3.83
CA GLU A 379 23.09 -7.49 2.66
C GLU A 379 22.96 -6.69 1.35
N ALA A 380 22.23 -5.57 1.35
CA ALA A 380 22.16 -4.66 0.21
C ALA A 380 23.55 -4.13 -0.18
N ALA A 381 24.35 -3.70 0.81
CA ALA A 381 25.71 -3.22 0.59
C ALA A 381 26.63 -4.35 0.04
N ALA A 382 26.55 -5.56 0.60
CA ALA A 382 27.31 -6.72 0.12
C ALA A 382 27.00 -7.08 -1.35
N ARG A 383 25.72 -6.98 -1.75
CA ARG A 383 25.24 -7.21 -3.13
C ARG A 383 25.53 -6.04 -4.09
N ASN A 384 26.17 -4.96 -3.64
CA ASN A 384 26.33 -3.69 -4.38
C ASN A 384 25.00 -3.03 -4.81
N LEU A 385 23.90 -3.30 -4.12
CA LEU A 385 22.58 -2.73 -4.43
C LEU A 385 22.42 -1.35 -3.76
N GLY A 386 22.48 -0.30 -4.57
CA GLY A 386 22.38 1.08 -4.09
C GLY A 386 20.94 1.53 -3.82
N LEU A 387 20.72 2.14 -2.66
CA LEU A 387 19.44 2.70 -2.25
C LEU A 387 19.32 4.17 -2.66
N SER A 388 18.12 4.68 -2.87
CA SER A 388 17.85 6.13 -2.89
C SER A 388 17.64 6.60 -1.45
N THR A 389 16.55 6.12 -0.84
CA THR A 389 16.10 6.45 0.51
C THR A 389 15.72 5.19 1.30
N PHE A 390 16.04 5.16 2.59
CA PHE A 390 15.66 4.10 3.52
C PHE A 390 14.85 4.65 4.69
N VAL A 391 13.77 3.97 5.07
CA VAL A 391 12.99 4.28 6.28
C VAL A 391 12.74 3.00 7.08
N SER A 392 13.18 2.98 8.33
CA SER A 392 12.69 2.03 9.33
C SER A 392 11.65 2.69 10.23
N ALA A 393 10.40 2.22 10.17
CA ALA A 393 9.29 2.81 10.92
C ALA A 393 9.11 2.22 12.33
N GLY A 394 9.81 1.14 12.67
CA GLY A 394 9.63 0.43 13.95
C GLY A 394 8.18 -0.02 14.12
N ASN A 395 7.56 0.39 15.23
CA ASN A 395 6.16 0.08 15.54
C ASN A 395 5.16 0.73 14.55
N ARG A 396 5.59 1.72 13.76
CA ARG A 396 4.79 2.39 12.71
C ARG A 396 3.55 3.09 13.29
N ALA A 397 3.76 3.94 14.31
CA ALA A 397 2.69 4.64 15.01
C ALA A 397 2.12 5.86 14.27
N ASP A 398 2.91 6.50 13.40
CA ASP A 398 2.46 7.64 12.57
C ASP A 398 2.91 7.55 11.10
N VAL A 399 4.22 7.55 10.80
CA VAL A 399 4.69 7.45 9.40
C VAL A 399 4.57 6.02 8.89
N SER A 400 3.81 5.86 7.80
CA SER A 400 3.35 4.59 7.25
C SER A 400 4.01 4.24 5.92
N GLY A 401 3.90 2.97 5.51
CA GLY A 401 4.21 2.56 4.13
C GLY A 401 3.35 3.27 3.09
N ASN A 402 2.17 3.75 3.47
CA ASN A 402 1.27 4.53 2.62
C ASN A 402 1.79 5.95 2.36
N ASP A 403 2.32 6.65 3.38
CA ASP A 403 2.99 7.94 3.16
C ASP A 403 4.21 7.74 2.21
N LEU A 404 5.00 6.69 2.45
CA LEU A 404 6.21 6.37 1.68
C LEU A 404 5.91 6.01 0.21
N LEU A 405 4.85 5.26 -0.07
CA LEU A 405 4.43 4.96 -1.44
C LEU A 405 4.08 6.23 -2.22
N GLN A 406 3.50 7.26 -1.57
CA GLN A 406 3.12 8.52 -2.22
C GLN A 406 4.29 9.47 -2.42
N TYR A 407 5.25 9.48 -1.49
CA TYR A 407 6.57 10.08 -1.73
C TYR A 407 7.24 9.43 -2.95
N TRP A 408 7.32 8.09 -2.99
CA TRP A 408 7.96 7.38 -4.10
C TRP A 408 7.19 7.37 -5.41
N ASP A 409 5.88 7.66 -5.41
CA ASP A 409 5.11 7.91 -6.65
C ASP A 409 5.79 9.03 -7.47
N THR A 410 6.13 10.14 -6.81
CA THR A 410 6.70 11.34 -7.44
C THR A 410 8.23 11.42 -7.41
N ALA A 411 8.91 10.79 -6.45
CA ALA A 411 10.36 10.89 -6.28
C ALA A 411 11.16 10.29 -7.46
N ALA A 412 11.73 11.15 -8.30
CA ALA A 412 12.35 10.77 -9.58
C ALA A 412 13.70 10.03 -9.47
N ASP A 413 14.32 10.03 -8.28
CA ASP A 413 15.53 9.26 -7.94
C ASP A 413 15.22 7.79 -7.61
N THR A 414 13.97 7.48 -7.26
CA THR A 414 13.50 6.15 -6.90
C THR A 414 12.81 5.50 -8.10
N GLU A 415 13.38 4.40 -8.59
CA GLU A 415 12.86 3.61 -9.72
C GLU A 415 12.32 2.24 -9.29
N VAL A 416 12.72 1.72 -8.13
CA VAL A 416 12.28 0.41 -7.58
C VAL A 416 11.94 0.59 -6.10
N ILE A 417 10.88 -0.05 -5.64
CA ILE A 417 10.40 0.04 -4.25
C ILE A 417 10.47 -1.34 -3.60
N LEU A 418 11.11 -1.42 -2.43
CA LEU A 418 11.15 -2.62 -1.58
C LEU A 418 10.37 -2.37 -0.30
N LEU A 419 9.59 -3.36 0.12
CA LEU A 419 8.78 -3.31 1.34
C LEU A 419 9.05 -4.56 2.20
N TYR A 420 9.41 -4.37 3.47
CA TYR A 420 9.35 -5.41 4.49
C TYR A 420 8.23 -5.07 5.50
N LEU A 421 7.18 -5.89 5.51
CA LEU A 421 5.91 -5.57 6.17
C LEU A 421 5.51 -6.66 7.18
N GLU A 422 5.07 -6.21 8.35
CA GLU A 422 4.41 -7.01 9.39
C GLU A 422 2.97 -6.53 9.66
N SER A 423 2.59 -5.37 9.12
CA SER A 423 1.25 -4.75 9.19
C SER A 423 1.06 -3.76 8.03
N PHE A 424 -0.17 -3.56 7.54
CA PHE A 424 -0.45 -2.65 6.40
C PHE A 424 -0.97 -1.26 6.79
N GLY A 425 -1.25 -1.01 8.07
CA GLY A 425 -1.82 0.27 8.53
C GLY A 425 -3.27 0.41 8.08
N ASN A 426 -3.48 1.05 6.92
CA ASN A 426 -4.77 1.09 6.23
C ASN A 426 -4.68 0.23 4.95
N PRO A 427 -5.26 -0.99 4.95
CA PRO A 427 -5.24 -1.90 3.81
C PRO A 427 -5.90 -1.36 2.53
N ARG A 428 -7.05 -0.68 2.66
CA ARG A 428 -7.81 -0.16 1.50
C ARG A 428 -7.01 0.95 0.78
N LYS A 429 -6.37 1.84 1.55
CA LYS A 429 -5.43 2.86 1.04
C LYS A 429 -4.18 2.20 0.45
N PHE A 430 -3.58 1.22 1.14
CA PHE A 430 -2.40 0.49 0.65
C PHE A 430 -2.61 -0.17 -0.72
N SER A 431 -3.70 -0.94 -0.89
CA SER A 431 -4.03 -1.60 -2.16
C SER A 431 -4.18 -0.60 -3.31
N ARG A 432 -4.95 0.48 -3.09
CA ARG A 432 -5.15 1.57 -4.07
C ARG A 432 -3.83 2.27 -4.46
N LEU A 433 -2.98 2.57 -3.48
CA LEU A 433 -1.68 3.20 -3.70
C LEU A 433 -0.71 2.28 -4.43
N ALA A 434 -0.58 1.02 -3.99
CA ALA A 434 0.27 0.03 -4.62
C ALA A 434 -0.12 -0.18 -6.08
N ARG A 435 -1.41 -0.38 -6.38
CA ARG A 435 -1.95 -0.56 -7.73
C ARG A 435 -1.64 0.62 -8.66
N ARG A 436 -1.58 1.86 -8.12
CA ARG A 436 -1.18 3.07 -8.87
C ARG A 436 0.33 3.11 -9.09
N VAL A 437 1.11 3.09 -8.01
CA VAL A 437 2.57 3.25 -8.02
C VAL A 437 3.24 2.13 -8.83
N ALA A 438 2.76 0.89 -8.71
CA ALA A 438 3.27 -0.28 -9.43
C ALA A 438 3.14 -0.15 -10.97
N ARG A 439 2.30 0.73 -11.51
CA ARG A 439 2.26 0.97 -12.96
C ARG A 439 3.50 1.73 -13.46
N GLY A 440 4.05 2.63 -12.64
CA GLY A 440 5.27 3.37 -12.95
C GLY A 440 6.55 2.71 -12.41
N LYS A 441 6.51 2.18 -11.18
CA LYS A 441 7.69 1.76 -10.40
C LYS A 441 7.43 0.41 -9.74
N PRO A 442 8.18 -0.66 -10.07
CA PRO A 442 7.95 -1.98 -9.51
C PRO A 442 8.08 -2.00 -7.98
N ILE A 443 7.10 -2.62 -7.33
CA ILE A 443 7.07 -2.85 -5.88
C ILE A 443 7.38 -4.33 -5.63
N VAL A 444 8.37 -4.61 -4.79
CA VAL A 444 8.69 -5.97 -4.31
C VAL A 444 8.48 -6.03 -2.80
N ALA A 445 7.75 -7.04 -2.31
CA ALA A 445 7.34 -7.09 -0.90
C ALA A 445 7.63 -8.44 -0.23
N VAL A 446 8.28 -8.39 0.94
CA VAL A 446 8.27 -9.48 1.92
C VAL A 446 7.12 -9.22 2.90
N SER A 447 6.17 -10.15 2.94
CA SER A 447 5.10 -10.20 3.94
C SER A 447 5.50 -11.18 5.04
N SER A 448 5.60 -10.73 6.29
CA SER A 448 5.96 -11.60 7.40
C SER A 448 4.80 -12.54 7.79
N GLY A 449 5.13 -13.70 8.38
CA GLY A 449 4.12 -14.68 8.80
C GLY A 449 3.08 -14.16 9.82
N ARG A 450 3.33 -13.01 10.46
CA ARG A 450 2.37 -12.34 11.36
C ARG A 450 1.14 -11.80 10.61
N LEU A 451 1.31 -11.42 9.34
CA LEU A 451 0.21 -11.01 8.46
C LEU A 451 -0.71 -12.19 8.10
N ALA A 452 -0.13 -13.37 7.89
CA ALA A 452 -0.89 -14.60 7.68
C ALA A 452 -1.53 -15.14 8.97
N ALA A 453 -0.87 -14.97 10.12
CA ALA A 453 -1.38 -15.47 11.42
C ALA A 453 -2.66 -14.75 11.93
N GLY A 454 -3.08 -13.67 11.28
CA GLY A 454 -4.35 -12.98 11.53
C GLY A 454 -5.37 -13.08 10.39
N ALA A 455 -5.06 -13.82 9.32
CA ALA A 455 -5.93 -13.97 8.15
C ALA A 455 -6.40 -15.43 8.02
N ASP A 456 -7.71 -15.63 7.93
CA ASP A 456 -8.35 -16.95 7.71
C ASP A 456 -8.27 -17.40 6.24
N MET A 457 -7.24 -16.91 5.52
CA MET A 457 -7.09 -16.93 4.07
C MET A 457 -5.75 -17.56 3.69
N ASP A 458 -5.77 -18.51 2.77
CA ASP A 458 -4.57 -19.20 2.31
C ASP A 458 -3.50 -18.25 1.77
N ARG A 459 -2.22 -18.56 2.06
CA ARG A 459 -1.06 -17.81 1.55
C ARG A 459 -1.04 -17.66 0.03
N ILE A 460 -1.67 -18.59 -0.70
CA ILE A 460 -1.82 -18.54 -2.17
C ILE A 460 -2.78 -17.40 -2.56
N VAL A 461 -3.93 -17.28 -1.88
CA VAL A 461 -4.90 -16.20 -2.12
C VAL A 461 -4.28 -14.84 -1.82
N VAL A 462 -3.57 -14.73 -0.70
CA VAL A 462 -2.79 -13.53 -0.33
C VAL A 462 -1.77 -13.15 -1.43
N ARG A 463 -1.07 -14.14 -2.01
CA ARG A 463 -0.12 -13.93 -3.10
C ARG A 463 -0.77 -13.45 -4.40
N ASP A 464 -1.92 -14.01 -4.75
CA ASP A 464 -2.69 -13.60 -5.92
C ASP A 464 -3.27 -12.18 -5.75
N LEU A 465 -3.70 -11.80 -4.54
CA LEU A 465 -4.15 -10.44 -4.22
C LEU A 465 -2.98 -9.42 -4.34
N PHE A 466 -1.77 -9.75 -3.88
CA PHE A 466 -0.58 -8.92 -4.16
C PHE A 466 -0.29 -8.79 -5.65
N GLY A 467 -0.40 -9.89 -6.41
CA GLY A 467 -0.22 -9.89 -7.86
C GLY A 467 -1.23 -9.01 -8.60
N GLN A 468 -2.47 -8.94 -8.12
CA GLN A 468 -3.51 -8.03 -8.65
C GLN A 468 -3.21 -6.55 -8.38
N ALA A 469 -2.62 -6.25 -7.21
CA ALA A 469 -2.13 -4.92 -6.87
C ALA A 469 -0.78 -4.54 -7.54
N GLY A 470 -0.21 -5.42 -8.38
CA GLY A 470 1.07 -5.21 -9.06
C GLY A 470 2.30 -5.40 -8.16
N ILE A 471 2.12 -5.95 -6.95
CA ILE A 471 3.20 -6.21 -6.00
C ILE A 471 3.83 -7.56 -6.31
N ILE A 472 5.15 -7.57 -6.50
CA ILE A 472 5.96 -8.79 -6.56
C ILE A 472 6.16 -9.30 -5.13
N GLN A 473 5.25 -10.14 -4.64
CA GLN A 473 5.46 -10.81 -3.35
C GLN A 473 6.58 -11.85 -3.46
N VAL A 474 7.43 -11.91 -2.43
CA VAL A 474 8.54 -12.85 -2.30
C VAL A 474 8.57 -13.44 -0.88
N ASP A 475 9.12 -14.66 -0.74
CA ASP A 475 9.07 -15.40 0.52
C ASP A 475 10.31 -15.15 1.41
N SER A 476 11.34 -14.46 0.92
CA SER A 476 12.55 -14.14 1.69
C SER A 476 13.24 -12.83 1.30
N ILE A 477 14.07 -12.31 2.22
CA ILE A 477 14.94 -11.12 2.00
C ILE A 477 15.96 -11.36 0.86
N SER A 478 16.42 -12.60 0.69
CA SER A 478 17.26 -12.94 -0.48
C SER A 478 16.49 -12.69 -1.77
N GLU A 479 15.28 -13.25 -1.88
CA GLU A 479 14.45 -13.13 -3.07
C GLU A 479 14.00 -11.69 -3.36
N LEU A 480 13.83 -10.87 -2.31
CA LEU A 480 13.57 -9.44 -2.39
C LEU A 480 14.69 -8.74 -3.18
N PHE A 481 15.95 -9.00 -2.80
CA PHE A 481 17.11 -8.46 -3.49
C PHE A 481 17.40 -9.13 -4.83
N ASP A 482 17.11 -10.42 -4.98
CA ASP A 482 17.25 -11.16 -6.24
C ASP A 482 16.34 -10.52 -7.33
N CYS A 483 15.12 -10.12 -6.97
CA CYS A 483 14.22 -9.36 -7.83
C CYS A 483 14.68 -7.90 -7.99
N ALA A 484 15.10 -7.23 -6.91
CA ALA A 484 15.55 -5.83 -6.95
C ALA A 484 16.74 -5.61 -7.89
N ALA A 485 17.71 -6.53 -7.90
CA ALA A 485 18.89 -6.47 -8.76
C ALA A 485 18.51 -6.48 -10.25
N LEU A 486 17.52 -7.30 -10.63
CA LEU A 486 16.98 -7.35 -11.98
C LEU A 486 16.27 -6.04 -12.34
N LEU A 487 15.31 -5.62 -11.52
CA LEU A 487 14.45 -4.46 -11.76
C LEU A 487 15.21 -3.13 -11.83
N ALA A 488 16.25 -2.96 -11.00
CA ALA A 488 17.02 -1.73 -10.92
C ALA A 488 18.04 -1.56 -12.06
N CYS A 489 18.42 -2.65 -12.75
CA CYS A 489 19.55 -2.65 -13.69
C CYS A 489 19.22 -3.12 -15.11
N GLN A 490 18.23 -3.99 -15.30
CA GLN A 490 17.86 -4.55 -16.60
C GLN A 490 16.54 -3.95 -17.13
N PRO A 491 16.23 -4.08 -18.43
CA PRO A 491 14.88 -3.88 -18.94
C PRO A 491 13.95 -5.02 -18.50
N LEU A 492 12.64 -4.79 -18.49
CA LEU A 492 11.65 -5.84 -18.28
C LEU A 492 11.60 -6.78 -19.51
N PRO A 493 11.30 -8.08 -19.32
CA PRO A 493 11.05 -9.00 -20.45
C PRO A 493 9.75 -8.61 -21.17
N LYS A 494 9.69 -8.88 -22.48
CA LYS A 494 8.48 -8.66 -23.31
C LYS A 494 7.49 -9.83 -23.26
N GLY A 495 7.88 -10.93 -22.62
CA GLY A 495 7.11 -12.15 -22.53
C GLY A 495 7.92 -13.28 -21.86
N PRO A 496 7.33 -14.48 -21.72
CA PRO A 496 7.88 -15.55 -20.90
C PRO A 496 8.96 -16.38 -21.60
N ARG A 497 9.47 -15.98 -22.77
CA ARG A 497 10.39 -16.80 -23.58
C ARG A 497 11.83 -16.56 -23.16
N VAL A 498 12.53 -17.61 -22.72
CA VAL A 498 13.89 -17.52 -22.17
C VAL A 498 14.86 -18.44 -22.90
N ALA A 499 16.06 -17.93 -23.18
CA ALA A 499 17.19 -18.74 -23.59
C ALA A 499 18.12 -19.01 -22.40
N VAL A 500 18.64 -20.24 -22.32
CA VAL A 500 19.69 -20.61 -21.35
C VAL A 500 20.99 -20.86 -22.12
N VAL A 501 22.05 -20.17 -21.72
CA VAL A 501 23.39 -20.23 -22.36
C VAL A 501 24.43 -20.51 -21.28
N GLY A 502 25.33 -21.48 -21.47
CA GLY A 502 26.38 -21.72 -20.48
C GLY A 502 27.24 -22.94 -20.72
N ASN A 503 28.35 -23.03 -20.00
CA ASN A 503 29.39 -24.06 -20.18
C ASN A 503 29.21 -25.34 -19.34
N SER A 504 28.07 -25.51 -18.66
CA SER A 504 27.82 -26.60 -17.72
C SER A 504 26.44 -27.20 -17.89
N ALA A 505 26.36 -28.33 -18.59
CA ALA A 505 25.12 -29.04 -18.90
C ALA A 505 24.19 -29.24 -17.69
N ALA A 506 24.73 -29.63 -16.53
CA ALA A 506 23.92 -29.89 -15.33
C ALA A 506 23.25 -28.61 -14.79
N LEU A 507 24.00 -27.50 -14.70
CA LEU A 507 23.47 -26.21 -14.26
C LEU A 507 22.54 -25.58 -15.31
N ASN A 508 22.83 -25.78 -16.60
CA ASN A 508 21.96 -25.41 -17.70
C ASN A 508 20.57 -26.09 -17.58
N TRP A 509 20.52 -27.39 -17.28
CA TRP A 509 19.25 -28.10 -17.08
C TRP A 509 18.50 -27.66 -15.80
N LEU A 510 19.19 -27.40 -14.69
CA LEU A 510 18.56 -26.83 -13.49
C LEU A 510 17.90 -25.46 -13.78
N ALA A 511 18.55 -24.60 -14.59
CA ALA A 511 17.96 -23.34 -15.04
C ALA A 511 16.67 -23.57 -15.84
N ILE A 512 16.67 -24.57 -16.73
CA ILE A 512 15.54 -24.92 -17.60
C ILE A 512 14.35 -25.44 -16.81
N ASP A 513 14.56 -26.35 -15.86
CA ASP A 513 13.47 -26.95 -15.09
C ASP A 513 12.90 -25.99 -14.04
N ALA A 514 13.74 -25.13 -13.45
CA ALA A 514 13.28 -24.00 -12.64
C ALA A 514 12.48 -22.97 -13.47
N ALA A 515 12.91 -22.66 -14.70
CA ALA A 515 12.18 -21.78 -15.60
C ALA A 515 10.81 -22.37 -15.98
N ARG A 516 10.77 -23.65 -16.36
CA ARG A 516 9.53 -24.36 -16.73
C ARG A 516 8.54 -24.47 -15.57
N SER A 517 9.01 -24.77 -14.36
CA SER A 517 8.15 -24.91 -13.18
C SER A 517 7.53 -23.58 -12.69
N GLU A 518 8.18 -22.44 -12.93
CA GLU A 518 7.59 -21.10 -12.72
C GLU A 518 6.83 -20.56 -13.96
N GLY A 519 6.68 -21.36 -15.02
CA GLY A 519 5.84 -21.06 -16.19
C GLY A 519 6.50 -20.33 -17.36
N LEU A 520 7.83 -20.19 -17.36
CA LEU A 520 8.59 -19.67 -18.51
C LEU A 520 8.72 -20.72 -19.62
N ARG A 521 8.91 -20.25 -20.85
CA ARG A 521 9.07 -21.07 -22.06
C ARG A 521 10.52 -21.04 -22.53
N VAL A 522 11.22 -22.16 -22.43
CA VAL A 522 12.62 -22.27 -22.87
C VAL A 522 12.68 -22.45 -24.39
N HIS A 523 13.49 -21.64 -25.06
CA HIS A 523 13.75 -21.75 -26.51
C HIS A 523 15.26 -21.76 -26.78
N ARG A 524 15.73 -22.62 -27.69
CA ARG A 524 17.12 -22.61 -28.20
C ARG A 524 17.23 -21.68 -29.41
N PRO A 525 17.87 -20.50 -29.32
CA PRO A 525 18.14 -19.67 -30.49
C PRO A 525 19.15 -20.35 -31.42
N VAL A 526 18.90 -20.35 -32.73
CA VAL A 526 19.82 -20.92 -33.73
C VAL A 526 21.09 -20.07 -33.81
N THR A 527 22.22 -20.66 -33.42
CA THR A 527 23.54 -20.03 -33.38
C THR A 527 24.29 -20.16 -34.72
N ALA A 528 25.49 -19.57 -34.81
CA ALA A 528 26.40 -19.83 -35.92
C ALA A 528 26.97 -21.26 -35.90
N ALA A 529 27.13 -21.88 -34.73
CA ALA A 529 27.65 -23.24 -34.58
C ALA A 529 26.66 -24.30 -35.09
N ASP A 530 25.35 -24.05 -34.98
CA ASP A 530 24.30 -24.91 -35.56
C ASP A 530 24.34 -24.90 -37.11
N ARG A 531 25.07 -23.98 -37.74
CA ARG A 531 25.29 -23.91 -39.19
C ARG A 531 26.59 -24.64 -39.55
N GLY A 532 26.51 -25.97 -39.60
CA GLY A 532 27.64 -26.84 -39.93
C GLY A 532 28.41 -26.42 -41.21
N PRO A 533 29.72 -26.73 -41.30
CA PRO A 533 30.67 -26.16 -42.26
C PRO A 533 30.41 -26.61 -43.72
N GLY A 534 29.38 -26.02 -44.34
CA GLY A 534 28.94 -26.32 -45.70
C GLY A 534 27.67 -25.58 -46.15
N ALA A 535 26.90 -25.00 -45.21
CA ALA A 535 25.65 -24.30 -45.50
C ALA A 535 25.86 -22.93 -46.22
N ARG A 536 26.08 -22.97 -47.53
CA ARG A 536 25.96 -21.77 -48.38
C ARG A 536 24.51 -21.25 -48.35
N PRO A 537 24.26 -19.93 -48.35
CA PRO A 537 22.91 -19.40 -48.43
C PRO A 537 22.27 -19.77 -49.77
N THR A 538 21.17 -20.52 -49.73
CA THR A 538 20.40 -20.89 -50.92
C THR A 538 19.41 -19.79 -51.28
N GLU A 539 19.85 -18.84 -52.08
CA GLU A 539 18.95 -17.87 -52.72
C GLU A 539 17.90 -18.59 -53.58
N ARG A 540 16.62 -18.48 -53.18
CA ARG A 540 15.45 -18.75 -54.03
C ARG A 540 14.36 -17.73 -53.70
N GLY A 541 14.01 -16.86 -54.64
CA GLY A 541 12.87 -15.96 -54.46
C GLY A 541 12.62 -14.96 -55.58
N VAL A 542 13.65 -14.24 -56.04
CA VAL A 542 13.47 -13.14 -57.01
C VAL A 542 13.70 -13.62 -58.45
N ARG A 543 12.68 -13.47 -59.31
CA ARG A 543 12.80 -13.74 -60.75
C ARG A 543 13.35 -12.51 -61.48
N SER A 544 14.50 -12.70 -62.14
CA SER A 544 14.96 -12.04 -63.37
C SER A 544 14.19 -10.81 -63.88
N GLY A 545 14.80 -9.64 -63.78
CA GLY A 545 14.57 -8.48 -64.65
C GLY A 545 15.92 -7.90 -65.06
N GLN A 546 16.13 -7.63 -66.35
CA GLN A 546 17.38 -7.04 -66.86
C GLN A 546 17.39 -5.50 -66.68
N PRO A 547 18.58 -4.86 -66.69
CA PRO A 547 18.72 -3.45 -66.33
C PRO A 547 18.24 -2.50 -67.43
N LEU A 548 17.87 -1.29 -67.03
CA LEU A 548 17.66 -0.12 -67.90
C LEU A 548 18.38 1.10 -67.32
N ASP A 549 18.88 1.95 -68.21
CA ASP A 549 19.61 3.16 -67.89
C ASP A 549 18.73 4.26 -67.25
N PRO A 550 19.33 5.20 -66.51
CA PRO A 550 18.61 6.31 -65.92
C PRO A 550 18.45 7.46 -66.92
N ASP A 551 17.30 7.55 -67.61
CA ASP A 551 16.95 8.79 -68.31
C ASP A 551 15.51 9.29 -68.13
N THR A 552 15.48 10.61 -68.11
CA THR A 552 14.52 11.62 -67.75
C THR A 552 13.24 11.66 -68.61
N GLN A 553 12.09 12.01 -67.99
CA GLN A 553 11.04 12.95 -68.45
C GLN A 553 9.57 12.46 -68.46
N SER A 554 8.71 13.27 -67.81
CA SER A 554 7.25 13.41 -68.07
C SER A 554 6.35 12.19 -67.73
N ALA A 555 5.02 12.29 -67.50
CA ALA A 555 4.11 13.42 -67.29
C ALA A 555 3.00 13.02 -66.27
N ARG A 556 2.18 13.98 -65.80
CA ARG A 556 0.89 13.71 -65.12
C ARG A 556 -0.22 13.60 -66.19
N PRO A 557 -1.36 12.89 -65.98
CA PRO A 557 -2.46 13.50 -65.21
C PRO A 557 -3.41 12.58 -64.40
N GLN A 558 -4.07 13.24 -63.46
CA GLN A 558 -5.42 13.07 -62.88
C GLN A 558 -6.43 11.97 -63.36
N GLU A 559 -7.04 11.35 -62.34
CA GLU A 559 -8.50 11.21 -62.07
C GLU A 559 -9.48 10.24 -62.81
N ARG A 560 -10.10 9.39 -61.96
CA ARG A 560 -11.58 9.26 -61.73
C ARG A 560 -12.39 8.25 -62.57
N VAL A 561 -13.63 8.01 -62.08
CA VAL A 561 -14.80 7.30 -62.69
C VAL A 561 -14.82 5.76 -62.47
N GLU A 562 -15.89 5.08 -62.01
CA GLU A 562 -17.06 5.42 -61.14
C GLU A 562 -17.96 4.15 -60.94
N ARG A 563 -19.02 4.23 -60.09
CA ARG A 563 -20.21 3.32 -59.96
C ARG A 563 -19.95 1.94 -59.31
N GLY A 564 -20.90 1.30 -58.61
CA GLY A 564 -22.33 1.57 -58.30
C GLY A 564 -23.06 0.21 -58.12
N THR A 565 -24.14 0.01 -57.36
CA THR A 565 -25.21 0.88 -56.79
C THR A 565 -25.86 0.20 -55.55
N ASP A 566 -26.16 0.92 -54.46
CA ASP A 566 -27.50 1.44 -54.03
C ASP A 566 -28.48 0.33 -53.54
N ARG A 567 -29.05 0.30 -52.31
CA ARG A 567 -29.96 1.23 -51.60
C ARG A 567 -30.13 0.85 -50.10
N ALA A 568 -30.71 1.64 -49.16
CA ALA A 568 -30.92 3.09 -49.04
C ALA A 568 -31.46 3.51 -47.64
N GLY A 569 -30.97 4.65 -47.10
CA GLY A 569 -31.71 5.59 -46.22
C GLY A 569 -31.93 5.23 -44.73
N ARG A 570 -32.07 6.21 -43.80
CA ARG A 570 -31.98 7.69 -43.94
C ARG A 570 -31.81 8.40 -42.56
N THR A 571 -30.76 9.24 -42.40
CA THR A 571 -30.68 10.57 -41.70
C THR A 571 -31.22 10.74 -40.25
N TRP A 572 -30.56 11.43 -39.28
CA TRP A 572 -29.50 12.50 -39.24
C TRP A 572 -28.51 12.23 -38.06
N GLY A 573 -27.53 13.04 -37.61
CA GLY A 573 -26.99 14.38 -37.98
C GLY A 573 -27.44 15.55 -37.06
N LEU A 574 -26.70 16.66 -36.82
CA LEU A 574 -25.30 17.07 -37.12
C LEU A 574 -25.04 18.52 -36.57
N LEU A 575 -23.91 18.85 -35.91
CA LEU A 575 -23.14 20.15 -35.90
C LEU A 575 -22.10 20.21 -34.74
N GLY A 576 -20.96 20.93 -34.78
CA GLY A 576 -20.22 21.51 -35.92
C GLY A 576 -19.18 22.63 -35.59
N VAL A 577 -18.05 22.65 -36.34
CA VAL A 577 -17.19 23.83 -36.68
C VAL A 577 -16.18 24.36 -35.60
N ARG A 578 -15.17 25.22 -35.89
CA ARG A 578 -13.84 25.07 -36.60
C ARG A 578 -13.05 26.42 -36.58
N ARG A 579 -11.72 26.38 -36.84
CA ARG A 579 -10.74 27.51 -37.09
C ARG A 579 -10.15 28.18 -35.84
N GLY A 580 -8.98 28.86 -35.89
CA GLY A 580 -8.05 29.13 -37.01
C GLY A 580 -6.74 29.85 -36.58
N SER A 581 -5.87 30.26 -37.53
CA SER A 581 -4.50 30.77 -37.25
C SER A 581 -4.06 32.00 -38.05
N ARG A 582 -3.19 32.85 -37.45
CA ARG A 582 -2.31 33.95 -37.95
C ARG A 582 -1.82 34.76 -36.72
N GLY A 583 -0.66 35.43 -36.63
CA GLY A 583 0.54 35.43 -37.48
C GLY A 583 1.47 36.67 -37.23
N ALA A 584 2.79 36.45 -37.16
CA ALA A 584 3.91 37.43 -37.23
C ALA A 584 4.16 38.48 -36.11
N GLY A 585 5.46 38.70 -35.81
CA GLY A 585 6.03 39.71 -34.88
C GLY A 585 7.58 39.57 -34.85
N ASN A 586 8.36 40.62 -34.53
CA ASN A 586 9.82 40.65 -34.78
C ASN A 586 10.63 41.51 -33.76
N ALA A 587 11.96 41.27 -33.70
CA ALA A 587 13.01 41.93 -32.90
C ALA A 587 12.98 41.71 -31.36
N GLY A 588 14.11 41.74 -30.63
CA GLY A 588 15.52 41.86 -31.04
C GLY A 588 16.50 41.74 -29.86
N SER A 589 17.81 41.58 -30.12
CA SER A 589 18.88 41.50 -29.09
C SER A 589 19.34 42.86 -28.60
N PRO A 590 19.68 43.00 -27.30
CA PRO A 590 21.08 43.23 -26.90
C PRO A 590 21.46 42.60 -25.52
N ASP A 591 22.72 42.57 -25.05
CA ASP A 591 24.00 42.22 -25.70
C ASP A 591 25.07 41.94 -24.59
N ARG A 592 26.36 41.75 -24.94
CA ARG A 592 27.49 41.65 -23.99
C ARG A 592 28.09 43.01 -23.60
N PRO A 593 28.87 43.03 -22.50
CA PRO A 593 30.16 43.72 -22.51
C PRO A 593 31.34 42.79 -22.11
N ASP A 594 32.54 43.14 -22.59
CA ASP A 594 33.80 42.40 -22.32
C ASP A 594 34.74 43.18 -21.37
N SER A 595 35.66 42.43 -20.74
CA SER A 595 37.06 42.82 -20.41
C SER A 595 37.41 43.55 -19.09
N ALA A 596 38.72 43.47 -18.80
CA ALA A 596 39.56 44.20 -17.84
C ALA A 596 39.53 43.81 -16.35
N GLY A 597 40.71 43.47 -15.81
CA GLY A 597 40.95 43.18 -14.38
C GLY A 597 42.09 42.17 -14.16
N SER A 598 43.35 42.65 -14.11
CA SER A 598 44.53 41.82 -13.82
C SER A 598 45.27 42.30 -12.56
N THR A 599 46.36 41.62 -12.18
CA THR A 599 47.16 41.78 -10.93
C THR A 599 46.51 41.17 -9.67
N ASP A 600 47.23 40.63 -8.68
CA ASP A 600 48.69 40.47 -8.55
C ASP A 600 49.13 39.19 -7.77
N ARG A 601 50.44 38.94 -7.68
CA ARG A 601 51.10 37.86 -6.91
C ARG A 601 52.27 38.39 -6.08
N PRO A 602 52.33 38.09 -4.78
CA PRO A 602 53.40 37.18 -4.28
C PRO A 602 52.86 36.19 -3.22
N ARG A 603 53.35 34.96 -2.96
CA ARG A 603 54.66 34.27 -3.08
C ARG A 603 55.66 34.58 -1.94
N ARG A 604 56.21 33.51 -1.32
CA ARG A 604 57.20 33.45 -0.18
C ARG A 604 56.56 33.48 1.24
N SER A 605 57.08 32.77 2.27
CA SER A 605 58.17 31.75 2.30
C SER A 605 58.32 30.95 3.62
N THR A 606 58.74 29.68 3.49
CA THR A 606 59.71 28.91 4.33
C THR A 606 59.59 28.75 5.85
N GLY A 607 59.77 27.52 6.33
CA GLY A 607 60.03 27.13 7.74
C GLY A 607 59.31 25.81 8.07
N SER A 608 59.87 24.59 8.01
CA SER A 608 61.23 24.03 8.27
C SER A 608 61.45 23.55 9.71
N THR A 609 62.15 22.41 9.83
CA THR A 609 62.51 21.63 11.03
C THR A 609 61.39 20.97 11.84
N ASP A 610 61.61 19.89 12.62
CA ASP A 610 62.47 18.68 12.60
C ASP A 610 62.27 17.96 13.97
N ARG A 611 62.53 16.64 14.07
CA ARG A 611 62.63 15.83 15.32
C ARG A 611 61.36 15.64 16.19
N SER A 612 61.24 14.60 17.02
CA SER A 612 61.82 13.23 16.97
C SER A 612 61.26 12.28 18.05
N ARG A 613 61.20 10.98 17.73
CA ARG A 613 61.51 9.78 18.57
C ARG A 613 61.01 9.66 20.03
N GLY A 614 60.45 8.48 20.33
CA GLY A 614 60.38 7.87 21.68
C GLY A 614 59.01 7.22 21.96
N SER A 615 58.75 5.92 22.17
CA SER A 615 59.49 4.64 22.41
C SER A 615 59.38 4.08 23.85
N ALA A 616 58.77 2.88 23.98
CA ALA A 616 58.63 2.04 25.20
C ALA A 616 57.81 2.65 26.37
N GLY A 617 57.29 1.89 27.36
CA GLY A 617 57.14 0.43 27.56
C GLY A 617 55.67 -0.02 27.48
N SER A 618 55.24 -1.26 27.77
CA SER A 618 55.64 -2.22 28.83
C SER A 618 55.33 -1.67 30.25
N THR A 619 54.68 -2.40 31.19
CA THR A 619 54.28 -3.83 31.22
C THR A 619 53.23 -4.14 32.30
N ASP A 620 52.31 -5.08 32.01
CA ASP A 620 51.90 -6.22 32.88
C ASP A 620 51.11 -6.01 34.22
N ARG A 621 50.48 -7.10 34.69
CA ARG A 621 49.97 -7.46 36.05
C ARG A 621 48.64 -6.93 36.61
N THR A 622 47.63 -7.79 36.43
CA THR A 622 46.89 -8.52 37.51
C THR A 622 46.52 -7.82 38.83
N GLY A 623 45.21 -7.67 39.06
CA GLY A 623 44.46 -8.41 40.10
C GLY A 623 44.76 -8.19 41.59
N GLY A 624 43.74 -7.74 42.34
CA GLY A 624 43.69 -7.69 43.81
C GLY A 624 42.29 -7.29 44.29
N SER A 625 41.88 -7.67 45.50
CA SER A 625 40.48 -7.56 45.97
C SER A 625 40.31 -7.07 47.42
N ALA A 626 39.07 -6.66 47.73
CA ALA A 626 38.43 -6.60 49.06
C ALA A 626 38.85 -5.51 50.09
N GLY A 627 37.99 -5.34 51.11
CA GLY A 627 38.12 -4.40 52.26
C GLY A 627 37.33 -3.08 52.06
N SER A 628 36.03 -2.98 52.40
CA SER A 628 35.43 -2.79 53.75
C SER A 628 35.48 -1.31 54.24
N THR A 629 34.71 -0.82 55.23
CA THR A 629 33.97 -1.48 56.33
C THR A 629 32.80 -0.62 56.87
N ASP A 630 31.83 -1.26 57.54
CA ASP A 630 31.08 -0.83 58.74
C ASP A 630 30.03 0.35 58.77
N ARG A 631 28.75 -0.08 58.91
CA ARG A 631 27.86 0.03 60.11
C ARG A 631 27.07 1.29 60.54
N MET A 632 25.76 1.03 60.73
CA MET A 632 24.91 1.26 61.94
C MET A 632 24.20 2.61 62.21
N GLY A 633 22.88 2.51 62.45
CA GLY A 633 22.07 3.40 63.33
C GLY A 633 20.85 4.07 62.67
N GLY A 634 19.67 4.12 63.32
CA GLY A 634 18.53 4.96 62.85
C GLY A 634 17.09 4.51 63.11
N SER A 635 16.75 4.12 64.34
CA SER A 635 15.42 3.65 64.83
C SER A 635 14.12 4.45 64.51
N ALA A 636 13.00 3.69 64.41
CA ALA A 636 11.63 3.98 64.90
C ALA A 636 10.64 4.89 64.10
N GLY A 637 9.33 4.58 64.24
CA GLY A 637 8.14 5.35 63.78
C GLY A 637 7.42 6.05 64.96
N PRO A 638 6.07 5.95 65.18
CA PRO A 638 5.02 5.24 64.41
C PRO A 638 3.62 5.96 64.32
N ALA A 639 2.63 5.27 63.70
CA ALA A 639 1.15 5.40 63.92
C ALA A 639 0.47 6.75 63.51
N ASP A 640 -0.87 6.94 63.46
CA ASP A 640 -2.12 6.19 63.76
C ASP A 640 -3.31 6.95 63.04
N ARG A 641 -4.61 6.59 62.91
CA ARG A 641 -5.50 5.45 63.28
C ARG A 641 -6.81 5.51 62.44
N SER A 642 -7.62 4.41 62.41
CA SER A 642 -9.11 4.35 62.25
C SER A 642 -9.79 4.79 60.93
N SER A 643 -10.97 4.27 60.50
CA SER A 643 -11.76 3.02 60.76
C SER A 643 -13.08 3.04 59.92
N GLY A 644 -13.75 1.96 59.52
CA GLY A 644 -13.42 0.52 59.55
C GLY A 644 -14.60 -0.42 59.91
N SER A 645 -14.60 -1.64 59.34
CA SER A 645 -15.25 -2.90 59.81
C SER A 645 -16.69 -3.33 59.39
N VAL A 646 -16.94 -4.65 59.59
CA VAL A 646 -18.14 -5.50 59.34
C VAL A 646 -18.21 -6.16 57.94
N GLY A 647 -18.27 -7.50 57.77
CA GLY A 647 -18.28 -8.63 58.72
C GLY A 647 -17.91 -10.00 58.09
N SER A 648 -17.99 -11.10 58.85
CA SER A 648 -17.64 -12.50 58.45
C SER A 648 -18.76 -13.20 57.64
N ALA A 649 -18.68 -14.42 57.08
CA ALA A 649 -18.14 -15.74 57.51
C ALA A 649 -18.16 -16.74 56.29
N ASP A 650 -17.63 -17.99 56.21
CA ASP A 650 -16.72 -18.88 56.97
C ASP A 650 -16.51 -20.22 56.13
N ARG A 651 -15.62 -21.15 56.55
CA ARG A 651 -15.53 -22.61 56.20
C ARG A 651 -14.75 -23.18 54.99
N THR A 652 -13.43 -23.26 55.18
CA THR A 652 -12.63 -24.52 55.28
C THR A 652 -12.78 -25.70 54.29
N SER A 653 -11.71 -25.98 53.53
CA SER A 653 -10.97 -27.28 53.37
C SER A 653 -10.28 -27.34 51.99
N GLY A 654 -9.13 -28.02 51.77
CA GLY A 654 -8.16 -28.69 52.64
C GLY A 654 -6.91 -29.09 51.82
N SER A 655 -5.74 -29.23 52.45
CA SER A 655 -4.48 -29.72 51.81
C SER A 655 -4.52 -31.25 51.57
N VAL A 656 -3.63 -31.94 50.84
CA VAL A 656 -2.15 -31.92 50.68
C VAL A 656 -1.77 -32.47 49.28
N GLY A 657 -0.52 -32.35 48.82
CA GLY A 657 -0.04 -32.94 47.54
C GLY A 657 1.12 -33.97 47.68
N SER A 658 1.85 -34.20 46.56
CA SER A 658 3.08 -35.02 46.41
C SER A 658 2.92 -36.49 45.93
N ALA A 659 4.03 -37.02 45.42
CA ALA A 659 4.39 -38.43 45.14
C ALA A 659 3.86 -39.14 43.86
N ASP A 660 4.64 -38.97 42.79
CA ASP A 660 5.04 -40.00 41.81
C ASP A 660 5.22 -41.43 42.39
N ARG A 661 4.66 -42.46 41.72
CA ARG A 661 5.35 -43.72 41.32
C ARG A 661 4.48 -44.75 40.56
N SER A 662 5.15 -45.63 39.81
CA SER A 662 4.61 -46.71 38.97
C SER A 662 4.38 -48.06 39.70
N PRO A 663 3.64 -49.01 39.07
CA PRO A 663 3.73 -50.44 39.33
C PRO A 663 4.64 -51.17 38.31
N GLY A 664 5.19 -52.33 38.70
CA GLY A 664 5.81 -53.32 37.81
C GLY A 664 4.92 -54.58 37.64
N SER A 665 5.40 -55.76 37.27
CA SER A 665 6.76 -56.21 36.91
C SER A 665 6.73 -57.59 36.20
N ALA A 666 7.87 -58.02 35.63
CA ALA A 666 8.16 -59.36 35.07
C ALA A 666 7.37 -59.80 33.81
N GLY A 667 7.90 -60.67 32.93
CA GLY A 667 9.27 -61.17 32.83
C GLY A 667 9.38 -62.49 32.05
N SER A 668 10.11 -62.51 30.93
CA SER A 668 10.48 -63.73 30.17
C SER A 668 11.75 -63.47 29.33
N THR A 669 12.36 -64.52 28.78
CA THR A 669 13.80 -64.56 28.45
C THR A 669 14.17 -65.00 27.04
N ASP A 670 15.40 -64.61 26.68
CA ASP A 670 16.36 -65.32 25.81
C ASP A 670 16.36 -65.10 24.27
N ARG A 671 17.37 -65.70 23.63
CA ARG A 671 18.01 -65.29 22.38
C ARG A 671 17.63 -66.13 21.15
N THR A 672 17.99 -65.59 19.97
CA THR A 672 18.47 -66.29 18.75
C THR A 672 17.81 -67.60 18.32
N GLY A 673 17.20 -67.62 17.13
CA GLY A 673 16.77 -68.85 16.45
C GLY A 673 16.71 -68.66 14.94
N ASP A 674 17.09 -69.72 14.20
CA ASP A 674 17.18 -69.71 12.73
C ASP A 674 15.89 -70.19 12.05
N ASN A 675 15.69 -69.68 10.84
CA ASN A 675 15.16 -70.35 9.64
C ASN A 675 14.59 -71.80 9.75
N THR A 676 13.38 -72.03 9.21
CA THR A 676 13.04 -73.28 8.49
C THR A 676 11.78 -73.15 7.63
N GLY A 677 11.75 -73.84 6.47
CA GLY A 677 10.58 -73.98 5.59
C GLY A 677 9.63 -75.13 5.99
N PRO A 678 8.79 -75.64 5.07
CA PRO A 678 9.34 -76.51 4.01
C PRO A 678 8.73 -76.35 2.60
N THR A 679 9.10 -77.30 1.74
CA THR A 679 8.95 -77.50 0.28
C THR A 679 7.48 -77.65 -0.21
N ASP A 680 7.13 -77.75 -1.50
CA ASP A 680 7.80 -78.48 -2.60
C ASP A 680 7.42 -78.10 -4.04
N TRP A 681 8.19 -78.70 -4.98
CA TRP A 681 7.96 -79.00 -6.42
C TRP A 681 9.11 -78.59 -7.36
N ALA A 682 9.55 -79.55 -8.20
CA ALA A 682 10.68 -79.50 -9.13
C ALA A 682 10.24 -79.94 -10.55
N GLY A 683 10.99 -79.73 -11.64
CA GLY A 683 12.32 -79.11 -11.81
C GLY A 683 12.91 -79.39 -13.21
N ASP A 684 14.25 -79.44 -13.30
CA ASP A 684 15.09 -79.89 -14.45
C ASP A 684 15.12 -78.98 -15.71
N GLY A 685 16.25 -78.69 -16.38
CA GLY A 685 17.67 -78.91 -16.08
C GLY A 685 18.56 -79.02 -17.34
N THR A 686 19.72 -78.32 -17.38
CA THR A 686 21.07 -78.76 -17.84
C THR A 686 22.01 -77.69 -18.46
N ASN A 687 23.20 -77.57 -17.85
CA ASN A 687 24.56 -77.23 -18.35
C ASN A 687 24.87 -76.24 -19.52
N SER A 688 25.52 -75.12 -19.14
CA SER A 688 26.98 -74.83 -19.32
C SER A 688 27.59 -74.59 -20.75
N PRO A 689 28.85 -74.09 -20.90
CA PRO A 689 29.10 -72.64 -20.97
C PRO A 689 30.07 -72.19 -22.12
N ASP A 690 30.59 -70.95 -22.00
CA ASP A 690 31.77 -70.35 -22.66
C ASP A 690 31.62 -69.67 -24.05
N ARG A 691 31.92 -68.35 -24.11
CA ARG A 691 32.75 -67.69 -25.15
C ARG A 691 33.02 -66.19 -24.91
N THR A 692 34.31 -65.88 -24.77
CA THR A 692 35.09 -64.68 -25.14
C THR A 692 34.45 -63.37 -25.65
N GLU A 693 34.94 -62.26 -25.07
CA GLU A 693 35.37 -60.96 -25.65
C GLU A 693 34.73 -60.39 -26.94
N GLY A 694 34.20 -59.16 -26.84
CA GLY A 694 33.73 -58.39 -28.01
C GLY A 694 33.53 -56.88 -27.75
N ALA A 695 34.60 -56.10 -27.92
CA ALA A 695 34.69 -54.63 -28.10
C ALA A 695 33.52 -53.72 -27.62
N VAL A 696 33.77 -52.94 -26.55
CA VAL A 696 32.97 -51.74 -26.23
C VAL A 696 33.38 -50.57 -27.13
N GLY A 697 32.53 -50.19 -28.07
CA GLY A 697 32.68 -48.95 -28.86
C GLY A 697 32.10 -47.71 -28.13
N PRO A 698 32.59 -46.49 -28.43
CA PRO A 698 32.16 -45.28 -27.73
C PRO A 698 30.75 -44.84 -28.12
N ILE A 699 29.94 -44.44 -27.12
CA ILE A 699 28.57 -43.94 -27.29
C ILE A 699 28.59 -42.47 -27.76
N SER A 700 29.15 -42.23 -28.95
CA SER A 700 29.47 -40.89 -29.48
C SER A 700 28.77 -40.56 -30.80
N GLN A 701 27.76 -41.34 -31.22
CA GLN A 701 27.06 -41.19 -32.52
C GLN A 701 25.53 -41.34 -32.41
N MET A 702 24.93 -40.86 -31.31
CA MET A 702 23.46 -40.81 -31.13
C MET A 702 22.98 -39.43 -30.62
N ALA A 703 23.67 -38.36 -31.00
CA ALA A 703 23.40 -37.00 -30.54
C ALA A 703 23.33 -35.99 -31.70
N ASP A 704 22.53 -36.29 -32.73
CA ASP A 704 22.30 -35.38 -33.85
C ASP A 704 20.86 -35.48 -34.40
N SER A 705 19.89 -35.19 -33.51
CA SER A 705 18.52 -34.86 -33.88
C SER A 705 18.04 -33.69 -33.00
N ALA A 706 17.36 -32.73 -33.60
CA ALA A 706 17.29 -31.37 -33.06
C ALA A 706 16.41 -31.24 -31.79
N ILE A 707 17.05 -31.01 -30.64
CA ILE A 707 16.38 -30.58 -29.40
C ILE A 707 16.12 -29.06 -29.50
N VAL A 708 14.94 -28.70 -29.98
CA VAL A 708 14.51 -27.29 -30.18
C VAL A 708 14.37 -26.53 -28.84
N ASP A 709 14.02 -27.24 -27.76
CA ASP A 709 13.73 -26.66 -26.43
C ASP A 709 14.85 -26.92 -25.40
N GLY A 710 16.10 -26.99 -25.86
CA GLY A 710 17.30 -27.26 -25.03
C GLY A 710 18.16 -26.03 -24.75
N PRO A 711 19.22 -26.17 -23.93
CA PRO A 711 20.18 -25.08 -23.69
C PRO A 711 21.12 -24.87 -24.90
N VAL A 712 21.71 -23.69 -24.95
CA VAL A 712 22.93 -23.41 -25.73
C VAL A 712 24.12 -23.76 -24.84
N ASP A 713 24.52 -25.03 -24.88
CA ASP A 713 25.72 -25.50 -24.17
C ASP A 713 26.98 -25.11 -24.95
N LEU A 714 27.91 -24.45 -24.26
CA LEU A 714 29.18 -23.99 -24.83
C LEU A 714 30.35 -24.96 -24.57
N GLY A 715 30.14 -25.98 -23.74
CA GLY A 715 31.19 -26.91 -23.29
C GLY A 715 32.17 -26.28 -22.29
N PRO A 716 32.90 -27.10 -21.49
CA PRO A 716 33.64 -26.63 -20.32
C PRO A 716 34.76 -25.62 -20.61
N GLU A 717 35.36 -25.69 -21.80
CA GLU A 717 36.48 -24.85 -22.27
C GLU A 717 36.02 -23.51 -22.90
N ALA A 718 34.72 -23.17 -22.82
CA ALA A 718 34.15 -21.98 -23.44
C ALA A 718 34.88 -20.68 -23.04
N THR A 719 35.32 -19.92 -24.05
CA THR A 719 36.02 -18.65 -23.85
C THR A 719 35.04 -17.47 -23.70
N PRO A 720 35.50 -16.31 -23.20
CA PRO A 720 34.69 -15.09 -23.21
C PRO A 720 34.18 -14.68 -24.60
N ALA A 721 34.87 -15.04 -25.68
CA ALA A 721 34.42 -14.72 -27.05
C ALA A 721 33.15 -15.51 -27.40
N ASP A 722 33.10 -16.79 -27.03
CA ASP A 722 31.98 -17.70 -27.30
C ASP A 722 30.72 -17.27 -26.53
N TYR A 723 30.90 -16.91 -25.24
CA TYR A 723 29.83 -16.29 -24.45
C TYR A 723 29.29 -15.01 -25.07
N ARG A 724 30.17 -14.12 -25.57
CA ARG A 724 29.74 -12.88 -26.22
C ARG A 724 28.90 -13.16 -27.47
N GLU A 725 29.32 -14.12 -28.30
CA GLU A 725 28.59 -14.46 -29.52
C GLU A 725 27.25 -15.14 -29.23
N ALA A 726 27.23 -16.18 -28.39
CA ALA A 726 26.02 -16.92 -28.05
C ALA A 726 24.96 -16.04 -27.37
N VAL A 727 25.36 -15.20 -26.42
CA VAL A 727 24.43 -14.27 -25.74
C VAL A 727 23.95 -13.17 -26.69
N LEU A 728 24.79 -12.66 -27.59
CA LEU A 728 24.37 -11.68 -28.61
C LEU A 728 23.41 -12.29 -29.64
N ALA A 729 23.59 -13.57 -30.01
CA ALA A 729 22.66 -14.31 -30.85
C ALA A 729 21.30 -14.51 -30.15
N ALA A 730 21.32 -14.93 -28.87
CA ALA A 730 20.11 -15.07 -28.07
C ALA A 730 19.34 -13.75 -27.93
N LEU A 731 20.02 -12.65 -27.59
CA LEU A 731 19.42 -11.31 -27.50
C LEU A 731 18.81 -10.84 -28.82
N ARG A 732 19.38 -11.24 -29.96
CA ARG A 732 18.88 -10.87 -31.30
C ARG A 732 17.76 -11.75 -31.84
N SER A 733 17.49 -12.92 -31.24
CA SER A 733 16.40 -13.78 -31.68
C SER A 733 15.04 -13.25 -31.24
N ASP A 734 14.11 -13.02 -32.18
CA ASP A 734 12.73 -12.63 -31.87
C ASP A 734 11.91 -13.75 -31.19
N GLU A 735 12.46 -14.96 -31.08
CA GLU A 735 11.90 -16.08 -30.32
C GLU A 735 12.23 -16.01 -28.82
N VAL A 736 13.14 -15.12 -28.41
CA VAL A 736 13.67 -14.99 -27.05
C VAL A 736 13.33 -13.61 -26.48
N ASP A 737 12.76 -13.55 -25.27
CA ASP A 737 12.44 -12.32 -24.54
C ASP A 737 13.43 -12.01 -23.40
N ALA A 738 14.17 -13.02 -22.92
CA ALA A 738 15.14 -12.94 -21.81
C ALA A 738 16.27 -13.97 -21.95
N VAL A 739 17.44 -13.74 -21.33
CA VAL A 739 18.58 -14.68 -21.35
C VAL A 739 19.11 -14.95 -19.94
N ILE A 740 19.25 -16.23 -19.59
CA ILE A 740 19.96 -16.69 -18.38
C ILE A 740 21.31 -17.26 -18.82
N VAL A 741 22.39 -16.82 -18.18
CA VAL A 741 23.77 -17.15 -18.55
C VAL A 741 24.50 -17.83 -17.39
N VAL A 742 24.78 -19.12 -17.51
CA VAL A 742 25.51 -19.90 -16.51
C VAL A 742 27.01 -19.84 -16.80
N VAL A 743 27.83 -19.45 -15.83
CA VAL A 743 29.29 -19.38 -15.95
C VAL A 743 29.95 -20.16 -14.80
N ALA A 744 30.31 -21.40 -15.09
CA ALA A 744 30.88 -22.35 -14.14
C ALA A 744 32.11 -23.07 -14.74
N PRO A 745 33.27 -22.41 -14.85
CA PRO A 745 34.48 -23.02 -15.39
C PRO A 745 34.97 -24.20 -14.51
N PRO A 746 35.50 -25.28 -15.10
CA PRO A 746 35.90 -26.49 -14.34
C PRO A 746 37.15 -26.27 -13.45
N VAL A 747 37.90 -25.20 -13.72
CA VAL A 747 39.06 -24.75 -12.94
C VAL A 747 38.97 -23.25 -12.68
N PRO A 748 39.55 -22.71 -11.58
CA PRO A 748 39.53 -21.28 -11.31
C PRO A 748 40.26 -20.47 -12.39
N VAL A 749 39.53 -19.55 -13.04
CA VAL A 749 40.05 -18.65 -14.09
C VAL A 749 39.66 -17.19 -13.82
N PRO A 750 40.36 -16.19 -14.40
CA PRO A 750 39.99 -14.78 -14.23
C PRO A 750 38.62 -14.45 -14.84
N MET A 751 37.62 -14.21 -13.99
CA MET A 751 36.22 -13.96 -14.39
C MET A 751 36.00 -12.60 -15.10
N GLU A 752 37.01 -11.72 -15.10
CA GLU A 752 36.95 -10.37 -15.67
C GLU A 752 36.65 -10.37 -17.18
N GLY A 753 37.30 -11.27 -17.95
CA GLY A 753 37.06 -11.39 -19.38
C GLY A 753 35.64 -11.82 -19.71
N PHE A 754 35.06 -12.74 -18.94
CA PHE A 754 33.67 -13.17 -19.07
C PHE A 754 32.70 -12.03 -18.75
N GLY A 755 32.97 -11.26 -17.69
CA GLY A 755 32.19 -10.07 -17.35
C GLY A 755 32.19 -9.03 -18.48
N ASP A 756 33.37 -8.71 -19.02
CA ASP A 756 33.53 -7.78 -20.15
C ASP A 756 32.78 -8.24 -21.40
N ALA A 757 32.88 -9.53 -21.74
CA ALA A 757 32.17 -10.14 -22.85
C ALA A 757 30.64 -10.02 -22.72
N LEU A 758 30.09 -10.33 -21.54
CA LEU A 758 28.65 -10.30 -21.30
C LEU A 758 28.09 -8.86 -21.28
N ARG A 759 28.80 -7.90 -20.67
CA ARG A 759 28.44 -6.48 -20.76
C ARG A 759 28.48 -5.99 -22.21
N ALA A 760 29.46 -6.40 -23.01
CA ALA A 760 29.56 -6.04 -24.42
C ALA A 760 28.41 -6.64 -25.27
N ALA A 761 27.99 -7.89 -25.01
CA ALA A 761 26.84 -8.49 -25.68
C ALA A 761 25.52 -7.76 -25.34
N ALA A 762 25.27 -7.50 -24.05
CA ALA A 762 24.08 -6.76 -23.60
C ALA A 762 24.02 -5.32 -24.16
N ALA A 763 25.16 -4.62 -24.22
CA ALA A 763 25.26 -3.28 -24.80
C ALA A 763 25.08 -3.26 -26.34
N ALA A 764 25.37 -4.37 -27.03
CA ALA A 764 25.24 -4.50 -28.50
C ALA A 764 23.84 -4.99 -28.96
N ALA A 765 22.96 -5.37 -28.03
CA ALA A 765 21.55 -5.68 -28.27
C ALA A 765 20.67 -5.32 -27.05
N PRO A 766 20.60 -4.02 -26.66
CA PRO A 766 19.85 -3.60 -25.50
C PRO A 766 18.33 -3.70 -25.73
N GLY A 767 17.60 -4.26 -24.77
CA GLY A 767 16.13 -4.35 -24.83
C GLY A 767 15.50 -5.63 -24.28
N LYS A 768 16.32 -6.60 -23.82
CA LYS A 768 15.91 -7.83 -23.15
C LYS A 768 16.78 -8.05 -21.91
N PRO A 769 16.25 -8.55 -20.78
CA PRO A 769 17.04 -8.79 -19.58
C PRO A 769 18.05 -9.92 -19.79
N VAL A 770 19.28 -9.68 -19.32
CA VAL A 770 20.32 -10.70 -19.10
C VAL A 770 20.46 -10.94 -17.61
N LEU A 771 20.46 -12.21 -17.21
CA LEU A 771 20.74 -12.69 -15.86
C LEU A 771 21.96 -13.61 -15.91
N THR A 772 22.77 -13.64 -14.85
CA THR A 772 23.95 -14.52 -14.79
C THR A 772 23.97 -15.41 -13.55
N THR A 773 24.67 -16.54 -13.64
CA THR A 773 25.06 -17.36 -12.51
C THR A 773 26.57 -17.55 -12.55
N PHE A 774 27.30 -16.67 -11.88
CA PHE A 774 28.71 -16.85 -11.54
C PHE A 774 28.73 -17.57 -10.19
N VAL A 775 29.28 -18.79 -10.15
CA VAL A 775 29.17 -19.67 -8.98
C VAL A 775 29.75 -18.99 -7.73
N ALA A 776 28.95 -18.97 -6.66
CA ALA A 776 29.22 -18.29 -5.38
C ALA A 776 29.27 -16.74 -5.40
N GLU A 777 28.91 -16.07 -6.51
CA GLU A 777 28.68 -14.62 -6.53
C GLU A 777 27.18 -14.26 -6.47
N SER A 778 26.84 -13.15 -5.82
CA SER A 778 25.45 -12.69 -5.65
C SER A 778 25.34 -11.17 -5.71
N GLY A 779 24.24 -10.66 -6.28
CA GLY A 779 23.99 -9.23 -6.45
C GLY A 779 24.57 -8.72 -7.76
N ILE A 780 25.39 -7.68 -7.72
CA ILE A 780 26.03 -7.09 -8.91
C ILE A 780 27.56 -7.15 -8.75
N PRO A 781 28.23 -8.15 -9.36
CA PRO A 781 29.68 -8.24 -9.40
C PRO A 781 30.35 -7.01 -10.02
N ARG A 782 31.59 -6.72 -9.62
CA ARG A 782 32.32 -5.52 -10.12
C ARG A 782 32.53 -5.57 -11.64
N GLN A 783 32.65 -6.78 -12.16
CA GLN A 783 32.87 -7.18 -13.55
C GLN A 783 31.55 -7.23 -14.36
N LEU A 784 30.40 -7.03 -13.71
CA LEU A 784 29.09 -6.94 -14.38
C LEU A 784 28.42 -5.57 -14.15
N ALA A 785 28.94 -4.75 -13.24
CA ALA A 785 28.47 -3.39 -12.97
C ALA A 785 28.88 -2.39 -14.08
N VAL A 786 27.90 -1.76 -14.72
CA VAL A 786 28.07 -0.47 -15.39
C VAL A 786 28.00 0.61 -14.32
N ARG A 787 29.10 1.30 -14.03
CA ARG A 787 29.16 2.24 -12.90
C ARG A 787 28.72 3.65 -13.27
N THR A 788 27.96 4.27 -12.37
CA THR A 788 27.72 5.72 -12.36
C THR A 788 29.00 6.50 -11.98
N THR A 789 29.00 7.83 -12.13
CA THR A 789 30.04 8.71 -11.59
C THR A 789 30.21 8.62 -10.07
N ALA A 790 29.15 8.23 -9.34
CA ALA A 790 29.18 7.93 -7.91
C ALA A 790 29.66 6.49 -7.60
N GLY A 791 30.14 5.74 -8.59
CA GLY A 791 30.67 4.38 -8.44
C GLY A 791 29.63 3.27 -8.36
N ALA A 792 28.39 3.55 -7.97
CA ALA A 792 27.33 2.56 -7.84
C ALA A 792 26.79 2.05 -9.20
N PRO A 793 26.21 0.83 -9.27
CA PRO A 793 25.64 0.27 -10.50
C PRO A 793 24.53 1.10 -11.15
N ALA A 794 24.51 1.08 -12.49
CA ALA A 794 23.55 1.76 -13.35
C ALA A 794 22.74 0.75 -14.19
N ARG A 795 21.72 1.24 -14.91
CA ARG A 795 21.05 0.47 -15.96
C ARG A 795 22.08 -0.04 -16.99
N GLY A 796 21.92 -1.29 -17.42
CA GLY A 796 22.92 -2.04 -18.19
C GLY A 796 23.86 -2.92 -17.33
N SER A 797 23.87 -2.77 -16.01
CA SER A 797 24.56 -3.71 -15.12
C SER A 797 23.86 -5.07 -15.12
N ILE A 798 24.61 -6.17 -15.14
CA ILE A 798 24.05 -7.53 -15.19
C ILE A 798 24.04 -8.12 -13.76
N PRO A 799 22.89 -8.59 -13.25
CA PRO A 799 22.82 -9.23 -11.93
C PRO A 799 23.35 -10.68 -12.00
N SER A 800 24.06 -11.10 -10.96
CA SER A 800 24.47 -12.50 -10.74
C SER A 800 23.74 -13.12 -9.55
N TYR A 801 23.38 -14.38 -9.71
CA TYR A 801 22.69 -15.22 -8.74
C TYR A 801 23.58 -16.40 -8.36
N PRO A 802 23.56 -16.87 -7.09
CA PRO A 802 24.44 -17.95 -6.63
C PRO A 802 24.07 -19.32 -7.22
N ASP A 803 22.81 -19.50 -7.62
CA ASP A 803 22.24 -20.67 -8.27
C ASP A 803 21.37 -20.27 -9.48
N PRO A 804 21.29 -21.08 -10.55
CA PRO A 804 20.50 -20.75 -11.73
C PRO A 804 18.99 -20.77 -11.48
N GLU A 805 18.52 -21.58 -10.52
CA GLU A 805 17.10 -21.64 -10.17
C GLU A 805 16.61 -20.32 -9.55
N ARG A 806 17.44 -19.60 -8.79
CA ARG A 806 17.15 -18.23 -8.32
C ARG A 806 17.02 -17.24 -9.47
N ALA A 807 17.90 -17.32 -10.47
CA ALA A 807 17.79 -16.48 -11.66
C ALA A 807 16.46 -16.71 -12.38
N ALA A 808 16.08 -17.97 -12.59
CA ALA A 808 14.80 -18.35 -13.20
C ALA A 808 13.58 -17.87 -12.38
N ARG A 809 13.59 -18.08 -11.06
CA ARG A 809 12.52 -17.62 -10.14
C ARG A 809 12.37 -16.10 -10.12
N ALA A 810 13.48 -15.35 -10.08
CA ALA A 810 13.46 -13.89 -10.15
C ALA A 810 12.90 -13.40 -11.50
N LEU A 811 13.35 -13.97 -12.63
CA LEU A 811 12.85 -13.65 -13.97
C LEU A 811 11.34 -13.93 -14.10
N ALA A 812 10.85 -15.09 -13.65
CA ALA A 812 9.44 -15.45 -13.75
C ALA A 812 8.52 -14.58 -12.88
N ARG A 813 9.03 -14.03 -11.78
CA ARG A 813 8.30 -13.03 -10.97
C ARG A 813 8.24 -11.67 -11.67
N VAL A 814 9.32 -11.28 -12.34
CA VAL A 814 9.39 -10.03 -13.11
C VAL A 814 8.62 -10.09 -14.44
N ASP A 815 8.52 -11.24 -15.11
CA ASP A 815 7.60 -11.46 -16.25
C ASP A 815 6.13 -11.29 -15.84
N ARG A 816 5.70 -11.94 -14.74
CA ARG A 816 4.34 -11.78 -14.21
C ARG A 816 4.00 -10.32 -13.93
N TYR A 817 4.92 -9.57 -13.33
CA TYR A 817 4.76 -8.12 -13.12
C TYR A 817 4.71 -7.33 -14.44
N ALA A 818 5.63 -7.57 -15.39
CA ALA A 818 5.63 -6.88 -16.68
C ALA A 818 4.29 -7.10 -17.43
N ARG A 819 3.82 -8.35 -17.47
CA ARG A 819 2.54 -8.75 -18.08
C ARG A 819 1.29 -8.33 -17.28
N TRP A 820 1.44 -7.86 -16.05
CA TRP A 820 0.40 -7.16 -15.30
C TRP A 820 0.42 -5.67 -15.64
N ARG A 821 1.61 -5.06 -15.61
CA ARG A 821 1.85 -3.62 -15.83
C ARG A 821 1.43 -3.18 -17.23
N ASP A 822 1.61 -4.05 -18.23
CA ASP A 822 1.35 -3.77 -19.64
C ASP A 822 -0.11 -4.08 -20.06
N ARG A 823 -0.97 -4.50 -19.14
CA ARG A 823 -2.43 -4.58 -19.37
C ARG A 823 -3.02 -3.17 -19.50
N PRO A 824 -4.18 -2.99 -20.16
CA PRO A 824 -4.96 -1.77 -20.02
C PRO A 824 -5.24 -1.38 -18.56
N ILE A 825 -5.67 -0.14 -18.35
CA ILE A 825 -6.26 0.33 -17.10
C ILE A 825 -7.75 0.49 -17.38
N SER A 826 -8.55 -0.48 -16.96
CA SER A 826 -10.00 -0.34 -16.85
C SER A 826 -10.32 0.60 -15.68
N PRO A 827 -11.23 1.58 -15.82
CA PRO A 827 -11.67 2.42 -14.72
C PRO A 827 -12.68 1.69 -13.82
N VAL A 828 -12.84 2.18 -12.58
CA VAL A 828 -13.94 1.76 -11.71
C VAL A 828 -15.19 2.54 -12.12
N VAL A 829 -16.12 1.90 -12.82
CA VAL A 829 -17.41 2.49 -13.21
C VAL A 829 -18.41 2.22 -12.10
N ARG A 830 -19.16 3.24 -11.66
CA ARG A 830 -20.25 3.07 -10.69
C ARG A 830 -21.55 2.69 -11.42
N PRO A 831 -22.24 1.60 -11.05
CA PRO A 831 -23.55 1.25 -11.61
C PRO A 831 -24.61 2.34 -11.38
N PRO A 832 -25.58 2.52 -12.29
CA PRO A 832 -26.68 3.46 -12.10
C PRO A 832 -27.71 2.94 -11.08
N GLY A 833 -28.46 3.87 -10.49
CA GLY A 833 -29.52 3.56 -9.51
C GLY A 833 -28.99 3.23 -8.12
N ILE A 834 -27.97 3.96 -7.66
CA ILE A 834 -27.42 3.87 -6.31
C ILE A 834 -27.83 5.12 -5.51
N ASP A 835 -28.35 4.91 -4.30
CA ASP A 835 -28.60 5.94 -3.28
C ASP A 835 -27.67 5.73 -2.09
N THR A 836 -26.45 6.28 -2.21
CA THR A 836 -25.43 6.25 -1.16
C THR A 836 -25.88 6.98 0.11
N ALA A 837 -26.70 8.03 -0.01
CA ALA A 837 -27.11 8.86 1.12
C ALA A 837 -28.11 8.13 2.03
N ALA A 838 -29.14 7.49 1.46
CA ALA A 838 -30.05 6.64 2.21
C ALA A 838 -29.33 5.46 2.87
N ALA A 839 -28.35 4.85 2.18
CA ALA A 839 -27.56 3.76 2.74
C ALA A 839 -26.69 4.18 3.94
N ALA A 840 -26.05 5.35 3.88
CA ALA A 840 -25.25 5.89 4.98
C ALA A 840 -26.12 6.16 6.21
N ALA A 841 -27.22 6.91 6.06
CA ALA A 841 -28.13 7.25 7.15
C ALA A 841 -28.73 6.02 7.86
N LEU A 842 -29.03 4.94 7.13
CA LEU A 842 -29.46 3.66 7.71
C LEU A 842 -28.37 3.04 8.59
N VAL A 843 -27.13 2.95 8.06
CA VAL A 843 -26.02 2.30 8.76
C VAL A 843 -25.55 3.10 9.97
N GLU A 844 -25.48 4.43 9.87
CA GLU A 844 -25.16 5.32 10.98
C GLU A 844 -26.17 5.18 12.13
N GLY A 845 -27.48 5.15 11.82
CA GLY A 845 -28.53 4.90 12.81
C GLY A 845 -28.34 3.57 13.54
N TRP A 846 -28.16 2.47 12.80
CA TRP A 846 -27.95 1.14 13.39
C TRP A 846 -26.64 1.00 14.17
N LEU A 847 -25.60 1.78 13.83
CA LEU A 847 -24.35 1.84 14.59
C LEU A 847 -24.52 2.62 15.90
N ALA A 848 -25.22 3.76 15.89
CA ALA A 848 -25.50 4.55 17.09
C ALA A 848 -26.28 3.75 18.15
N GLU A 849 -27.14 2.82 17.73
CA GLU A 849 -27.87 1.90 18.61
C GLU A 849 -26.98 0.83 19.28
N SER A 850 -25.89 0.38 18.63
CA SER A 850 -25.34 -0.96 18.89
C SER A 850 -23.81 -1.09 18.88
N GLY A 851 -23.06 -0.14 18.32
CA GLY A 851 -21.61 -0.24 18.15
C GLY A 851 -21.14 -1.29 17.13
N GLY A 852 -22.07 -1.92 16.38
CA GLY A 852 -21.77 -2.93 15.36
C GLY A 852 -22.46 -4.26 15.62
N ARG A 853 -23.22 -4.74 14.63
CA ARG A 853 -24.03 -5.96 14.72
C ARG A 853 -24.23 -6.64 13.36
N TRP A 854 -24.70 -7.89 13.39
CA TRP A 854 -25.39 -8.46 12.23
C TRP A 854 -26.70 -7.71 12.00
N LEU A 855 -27.02 -7.43 10.74
CA LEU A 855 -28.32 -6.92 10.35
C LEU A 855 -29.35 -8.06 10.37
N THR A 856 -30.60 -7.72 10.66
CA THR A 856 -31.76 -8.59 10.39
C THR A 856 -31.97 -8.75 8.88
N ASP A 857 -32.71 -9.78 8.48
CA ASP A 857 -32.95 -10.06 7.06
C ASP A 857 -33.65 -8.88 6.36
N GLU A 858 -34.56 -8.16 7.03
CA GLU A 858 -35.25 -6.95 6.49
C GLU A 858 -34.38 -5.69 6.44
N GLU A 859 -33.43 -5.53 7.37
CA GLU A 859 -32.42 -4.45 7.31
C GLU A 859 -31.43 -4.69 6.18
N ALA A 860 -30.99 -5.93 5.99
CA ALA A 860 -30.11 -6.32 4.89
C ALA A 860 -30.78 -6.07 3.53
N VAL A 861 -32.06 -6.42 3.34
CA VAL A 861 -32.80 -6.11 2.11
C VAL A 861 -32.89 -4.61 1.86
N ARG A 862 -33.22 -3.80 2.88
CA ARG A 862 -33.30 -2.33 2.72
C ARG A 862 -31.97 -1.71 2.31
N LEU A 863 -30.87 -2.11 2.94
CA LEU A 863 -29.53 -1.60 2.59
C LEU A 863 -29.07 -2.04 1.19
N LEU A 864 -29.39 -3.27 0.77
CA LEU A 864 -29.05 -3.78 -0.55
C LEU A 864 -29.89 -3.12 -1.66
N GLY A 865 -31.17 -2.83 -1.39
CA GLY A 865 -32.05 -2.08 -2.28
C GLY A 865 -31.51 -0.69 -2.63
N CYS A 866 -30.83 0.00 -1.70
CA CYS A 866 -30.15 1.27 -1.97
C CYS A 866 -29.04 1.19 -3.04
N TYR A 867 -28.56 0.00 -3.40
CA TYR A 867 -27.56 -0.21 -4.46
C TYR A 867 -28.15 -0.92 -5.70
N GLY A 868 -29.48 -1.10 -5.76
CA GLY A 868 -30.14 -1.90 -6.79
C GLY A 868 -29.75 -3.39 -6.72
N ILE A 869 -29.59 -3.92 -5.50
CA ILE A 869 -29.27 -5.33 -5.25
C ILE A 869 -30.51 -6.02 -4.69
N ASP A 870 -31.29 -6.66 -5.57
CA ASP A 870 -32.54 -7.29 -5.20
C ASP A 870 -32.34 -8.68 -4.57
N VAL A 871 -33.04 -8.91 -3.46
CA VAL A 871 -33.19 -10.23 -2.82
C VAL A 871 -34.61 -10.71 -3.09
N VAL A 872 -34.76 -11.98 -3.49
CA VAL A 872 -36.04 -12.55 -3.91
C VAL A 872 -37.09 -12.40 -2.80
N GLU A 873 -38.24 -11.83 -3.16
CA GLU A 873 -39.28 -11.37 -2.24
C GLU A 873 -39.73 -12.43 -1.24
N PHE A 874 -39.66 -12.09 0.06
CA PHE A 874 -40.18 -12.90 1.15
C PHE A 874 -41.05 -12.10 2.12
N ARG A 875 -41.80 -12.81 2.96
CA ARG A 875 -42.49 -12.29 4.14
C ARG A 875 -42.15 -13.17 5.34
N ALA A 876 -41.87 -12.55 6.48
CA ALA A 876 -41.73 -13.26 7.75
C ALA A 876 -43.11 -13.53 8.35
N VAL A 877 -43.38 -14.78 8.78
CA VAL A 877 -44.69 -15.25 9.23
C VAL A 877 -44.57 -16.04 10.53
N ARG A 878 -45.59 -15.94 11.38
CA ARG A 878 -45.64 -16.54 12.74
C ARG A 878 -46.84 -17.46 12.98
N ASP A 879 -47.70 -17.63 11.97
CA ASP A 879 -48.76 -18.63 11.93
C ASP A 879 -49.05 -19.07 10.49
N ALA A 880 -49.85 -20.12 10.33
CA ALA A 880 -50.11 -20.74 9.03
C ALA A 880 -51.05 -19.91 8.13
N GLU A 881 -51.86 -19.02 8.68
CA GLU A 881 -52.76 -18.17 7.90
C GLU A 881 -52.00 -16.93 7.38
N GLN A 882 -51.07 -16.38 8.17
CA GLN A 882 -50.05 -15.45 7.67
C GLN A 882 -49.22 -16.08 6.55
N ALA A 883 -48.84 -17.35 6.68
CA ALA A 883 -48.11 -18.06 5.63
C ALA A 883 -48.91 -18.17 4.32
N VAL A 884 -50.21 -18.49 4.40
CA VAL A 884 -51.11 -18.53 3.23
C VAL A 884 -51.30 -17.14 2.62
N ALA A 885 -51.60 -16.12 3.43
CA ALA A 885 -51.79 -14.74 2.94
C ALA A 885 -50.53 -14.19 2.24
N ALA A 886 -49.34 -14.45 2.79
CA ALA A 886 -48.07 -14.11 2.17
C ALA A 886 -47.84 -14.88 0.85
N ALA A 887 -48.27 -16.14 0.74
CA ALA A 887 -48.16 -16.92 -0.48
C ALA A 887 -49.10 -16.42 -1.60
N GLU A 888 -50.30 -15.97 -1.22
CA GLU A 888 -51.26 -15.34 -2.15
C GLU A 888 -50.78 -13.94 -2.60
N GLU A 889 -50.11 -13.19 -1.73
CA GLU A 889 -49.46 -11.90 -2.05
C GLU A 889 -48.26 -12.07 -3.02
N LEU A 890 -47.36 -13.02 -2.74
CA LEU A 890 -46.13 -13.24 -3.50
C LEU A 890 -46.36 -13.96 -4.84
N GLY A 891 -47.47 -14.71 -4.94
CA GLY A 891 -47.84 -15.53 -6.10
C GLY A 891 -47.20 -16.92 -6.09
N PHE A 892 -47.99 -17.93 -6.46
CA PHE A 892 -47.54 -19.33 -6.53
C PHE A 892 -46.67 -19.61 -7.79
N PRO A 893 -45.66 -20.48 -7.70
CA PRO A 893 -45.27 -21.27 -6.53
C PRO A 893 -44.37 -20.51 -5.55
N VAL A 894 -44.48 -20.87 -4.27
CA VAL A 894 -43.64 -20.33 -3.19
C VAL A 894 -42.81 -21.42 -2.51
N ALA A 895 -41.88 -21.00 -1.66
CA ALA A 895 -41.12 -21.82 -0.73
C ALA A 895 -41.36 -21.38 0.72
N ALA A 896 -41.40 -22.34 1.64
CA ALA A 896 -41.39 -22.09 3.08
C ALA A 896 -40.02 -22.46 3.67
N LYS A 897 -39.45 -21.60 4.52
CA LYS A 897 -38.06 -21.70 4.99
C LYS A 897 -37.93 -21.37 6.48
N ALA A 898 -37.18 -22.17 7.23
CA ALA A 898 -36.88 -21.91 8.63
C ALA A 898 -35.88 -20.75 8.82
N THR A 899 -36.12 -19.87 9.81
CA THR A 899 -35.26 -18.71 10.05
C THR A 899 -34.09 -18.97 10.99
N GLY A 900 -34.13 -19.99 11.85
CA GLY A 900 -33.03 -20.29 12.77
C GLY A 900 -31.73 -20.72 12.07
N GLU A 901 -30.58 -20.21 12.50
CA GLU A 901 -29.28 -20.42 11.82
C GLU A 901 -28.93 -21.91 11.61
N LEU A 902 -29.23 -22.76 12.59
CA LEU A 902 -28.97 -24.22 12.56
C LEU A 902 -29.73 -24.95 11.43
N TRP A 903 -30.75 -24.32 10.86
CA TRP A 903 -31.56 -24.85 9.75
C TRP A 903 -31.17 -24.22 8.39
N ARG A 904 -30.58 -23.02 8.39
CA ARG A 904 -30.08 -22.37 7.17
C ARG A 904 -28.88 -23.16 6.62
N ARG A 905 -28.81 -23.32 5.29
CA ARG A 905 -27.70 -23.98 4.55
C ARG A 905 -27.43 -25.46 4.87
N ARG A 906 -28.36 -26.20 5.51
CA ARG A 906 -28.26 -27.67 5.61
C ARG A 906 -28.31 -28.33 4.23
N PRO A 907 -27.41 -29.29 3.91
CA PRO A 907 -27.36 -29.95 2.60
C PRO A 907 -28.53 -30.92 2.35
N ASP A 908 -29.21 -31.34 3.40
CA ASP A 908 -30.40 -32.21 3.35
C ASP A 908 -31.72 -31.43 3.16
N LEU A 909 -31.67 -30.09 3.12
CA LEU A 909 -32.81 -29.19 2.94
C LEU A 909 -33.97 -29.39 3.94
N ILE A 910 -33.74 -30.05 5.09
CA ILE A 910 -34.81 -30.43 6.05
C ILE A 910 -35.63 -29.22 6.53
N GLY A 911 -34.99 -28.06 6.71
CA GLY A 911 -35.62 -26.79 7.11
C GLY A 911 -36.28 -25.99 5.97
N VAL A 912 -36.50 -26.59 4.80
CA VAL A 912 -37.06 -25.94 3.61
C VAL A 912 -38.14 -26.81 2.96
N ARG A 913 -39.17 -26.17 2.39
CA ARG A 913 -40.12 -26.76 1.44
C ARG A 913 -40.17 -25.88 0.18
N LEU A 914 -40.13 -26.48 -1.00
CA LEU A 914 -40.06 -25.80 -2.30
C LEU A 914 -41.28 -26.17 -3.17
N ASP A 915 -41.48 -25.43 -4.27
CA ASP A 915 -42.51 -25.70 -5.28
C ASP A 915 -43.91 -25.90 -4.66
N LEU A 916 -44.32 -25.01 -3.74
CA LEU A 916 -45.63 -25.06 -3.09
C LEU A 916 -46.70 -24.39 -3.97
N TRP A 917 -47.66 -25.18 -4.47
CA TRP A 917 -48.67 -24.78 -5.45
C TRP A 917 -50.09 -24.62 -4.85
N GLY A 918 -50.23 -23.86 -3.76
CA GLY A 918 -51.54 -23.44 -3.25
C GLY A 918 -51.63 -23.34 -1.71
N PRO A 919 -52.73 -22.77 -1.17
CA PRO A 919 -52.91 -22.52 0.26
C PRO A 919 -52.68 -23.74 1.16
N ASP A 920 -53.27 -24.90 0.85
CA ASP A 920 -53.17 -26.08 1.72
C ASP A 920 -51.76 -26.68 1.75
N ALA A 921 -51.02 -26.60 0.63
CA ALA A 921 -49.61 -26.99 0.59
C ALA A 921 -48.74 -26.08 1.47
N VAL A 922 -49.04 -24.77 1.50
CA VAL A 922 -48.36 -23.79 2.36
C VAL A 922 -48.72 -23.99 3.84
N ARG A 923 -49.99 -24.21 4.16
CA ARG A 923 -50.48 -24.48 5.53
C ARG A 923 -49.85 -25.74 6.12
N GLN A 924 -49.75 -26.83 5.33
CA GLN A 924 -49.06 -28.05 5.75
C GLN A 924 -47.54 -27.82 5.88
N ALA A 925 -46.89 -27.20 4.89
CA ALA A 925 -45.46 -26.92 4.91
C ALA A 925 -45.04 -26.04 6.10
N TYR A 926 -45.86 -25.05 6.47
CA TYR A 926 -45.66 -24.26 7.68
C TYR A 926 -45.70 -25.16 8.93
N THR A 927 -46.76 -25.96 9.08
CA THR A 927 -46.97 -26.84 10.24
C THR A 927 -45.83 -27.84 10.41
N ASP A 928 -45.41 -28.50 9.33
CA ASP A 928 -44.28 -29.43 9.31
C ASP A 928 -42.98 -28.75 9.76
N LEU A 929 -42.69 -27.55 9.22
CA LEU A 929 -41.44 -26.85 9.49
C LEU A 929 -41.37 -26.34 10.94
N VAL A 930 -42.48 -25.83 11.51
CA VAL A 930 -42.51 -25.43 12.93
C VAL A 930 -42.30 -26.66 13.85
N GLN A 931 -42.91 -27.80 13.54
CA GLN A 931 -42.71 -29.04 14.32
C GLN A 931 -41.27 -29.55 14.25
N ILE A 932 -40.62 -29.44 13.09
CA ILE A 932 -39.21 -29.86 12.90
C ILE A 932 -38.23 -28.88 13.54
N CYS A 933 -38.48 -27.58 13.39
CA CYS A 933 -37.50 -26.54 13.72
C CYS A 933 -37.61 -26.03 15.17
N GLY A 934 -38.76 -26.22 15.82
CA GLY A 934 -39.03 -25.72 17.18
C GLY A 934 -39.28 -24.21 17.28
N ASP A 935 -39.34 -23.51 16.14
CA ASP A 935 -39.48 -22.06 16.03
C ASP A 935 -40.69 -21.74 15.12
N PRO A 936 -41.68 -20.94 15.57
CA PRO A 936 -42.80 -20.51 14.73
C PRO A 936 -42.42 -19.44 13.69
N LEU A 937 -41.25 -18.80 13.79
CA LEU A 937 -40.84 -17.80 12.80
C LEU A 937 -40.32 -18.50 11.54
N LEU A 938 -41.09 -18.42 10.45
CA LEU A 938 -40.70 -18.93 9.13
C LEU A 938 -40.72 -17.79 8.10
N HIS A 939 -40.02 -17.97 6.99
CA HIS A 939 -40.17 -17.13 5.80
C HIS A 939 -40.97 -17.86 4.73
N VAL A 940 -41.97 -17.19 4.16
CA VAL A 940 -42.54 -17.56 2.85
C VAL A 940 -41.86 -16.70 1.80
N GLN A 941 -41.30 -17.32 0.76
CA GLN A 941 -40.52 -16.65 -0.28
C GLN A 941 -40.97 -17.11 -1.66
N LYS A 942 -41.04 -16.18 -2.61
CA LYS A 942 -41.30 -16.44 -4.04
C LYS A 942 -40.28 -17.42 -4.62
N MET A 943 -40.71 -18.33 -5.50
CA MET A 943 -39.76 -19.23 -6.18
C MET A 943 -38.93 -18.46 -7.22
N ALA A 944 -37.62 -18.49 -7.04
CA ALA A 944 -36.64 -17.92 -7.95
C ALA A 944 -36.45 -18.74 -9.22
N THR A 945 -35.89 -18.12 -10.26
CA THR A 945 -35.55 -18.79 -11.53
C THR A 945 -34.53 -19.91 -11.29
N LYS A 946 -34.82 -21.10 -11.80
CA LYS A 946 -33.96 -22.28 -11.62
C LYS A 946 -32.66 -22.09 -12.43
N GLY A 947 -31.52 -22.07 -11.74
CA GLY A 947 -30.20 -21.75 -12.29
C GLY A 947 -29.04 -22.37 -11.50
N VAL A 948 -27.80 -22.03 -11.84
CA VAL A 948 -26.59 -22.54 -11.16
C VAL A 948 -26.39 -21.79 -9.85
N GLY A 949 -26.31 -22.52 -8.74
CA GLY A 949 -26.01 -21.96 -7.44
C GLY A 949 -24.59 -21.39 -7.38
N CYS A 950 -24.48 -20.12 -7.01
CA CYS A 950 -23.25 -19.35 -6.84
C CYS A 950 -23.21 -18.70 -5.46
N VAL A 951 -22.03 -18.22 -5.05
CA VAL A 951 -21.80 -17.48 -3.80
C VAL A 951 -21.03 -16.20 -4.12
N LEU A 952 -21.51 -15.07 -3.59
CA LEU A 952 -20.74 -13.83 -3.49
C LEU A 952 -20.61 -13.47 -2.00
N ARG A 953 -19.38 -13.36 -1.52
CA ARG A 953 -19.06 -13.00 -0.13
C ARG A 953 -18.09 -11.83 -0.13
N VAL A 954 -18.24 -10.89 0.81
CA VAL A 954 -17.24 -9.88 1.12
C VAL A 954 -16.84 -10.03 2.57
N THR A 955 -15.55 -9.99 2.85
CA THR A 955 -14.97 -9.96 4.19
C THR A 955 -13.83 -8.94 4.24
N ASP A 956 -13.74 -8.16 5.30
CA ASP A 956 -12.57 -7.29 5.53
C ASP A 956 -11.37 -8.09 6.04
N ASP A 957 -10.37 -8.27 5.17
CA ASP A 957 -9.08 -8.88 5.43
C ASP A 957 -8.06 -7.86 6.05
N PRO A 958 -7.23 -8.24 7.03
CA PRO A 958 -6.25 -7.33 7.66
C PRO A 958 -5.13 -6.80 6.75
N SER A 959 -4.94 -7.34 5.55
CA SER A 959 -3.87 -6.99 4.60
C SER A 959 -4.38 -6.26 3.36
N PHE A 960 -5.59 -6.56 2.89
CA PHE A 960 -6.18 -5.96 1.68
C PHE A 960 -7.45 -5.12 1.93
N GLY A 961 -8.05 -5.19 3.12
CA GLY A 961 -9.32 -4.55 3.42
C GLY A 961 -10.46 -5.39 2.84
N SER A 962 -11.48 -4.77 2.25
CA SER A 962 -12.62 -5.52 1.74
C SER A 962 -12.21 -6.37 0.55
N VAL A 963 -12.25 -7.69 0.73
CA VAL A 963 -12.00 -8.68 -0.32
C VAL A 963 -13.32 -9.33 -0.69
N ILE A 964 -13.66 -9.29 -1.97
CA ILE A 964 -14.80 -10.03 -2.53
C ILE A 964 -14.34 -11.41 -3.02
N GLN A 965 -15.13 -12.41 -2.69
CA GLN A 965 -14.97 -13.82 -3.01
C GLN A 965 -16.12 -14.27 -3.91
N PHE A 966 -15.80 -15.03 -4.96
CA PHE A 966 -16.76 -15.71 -5.82
C PHE A 966 -16.47 -17.22 -5.92
N GLY A 967 -17.51 -18.00 -6.19
CA GLY A 967 -17.42 -19.36 -6.70
C GLY A 967 -18.80 -20.02 -6.71
N LEU A 968 -18.89 -21.26 -7.17
CA LEU A 968 -20.16 -22.00 -7.16
C LEU A 968 -20.57 -22.37 -5.71
N SER A 969 -21.86 -22.60 -5.48
CA SER A 969 -22.39 -23.03 -4.17
C SER A 969 -22.54 -24.55 -4.12
N GLY A 970 -22.18 -25.17 -2.99
CA GLY A 970 -22.39 -26.59 -2.74
C GLY A 970 -21.17 -27.31 -2.15
N MET A 971 -21.44 -28.22 -1.19
CA MET A 971 -20.46 -28.88 -0.32
C MET A 971 -19.18 -29.37 -1.00
N ILE A 972 -19.26 -29.92 -2.22
CA ILE A 972 -18.07 -30.43 -2.94
C ILE A 972 -17.17 -29.27 -3.42
N ILE A 973 -17.74 -28.14 -3.85
CA ILE A 973 -16.99 -26.93 -4.22
C ILE A 973 -16.35 -26.30 -2.98
N ASP A 974 -17.06 -26.31 -1.85
CA ASP A 974 -16.55 -25.83 -0.56
C ASP A 974 -15.36 -26.68 -0.07
N LEU A 975 -15.48 -28.01 -0.12
CA LEU A 975 -14.40 -28.95 0.24
C LEU A 975 -13.19 -28.89 -0.70
N LEU A 976 -13.38 -28.48 -1.95
CA LEU A 976 -12.29 -28.28 -2.92
C LEU A 976 -11.63 -26.90 -2.85
N GLY A 977 -12.21 -25.95 -2.11
CA GLY A 977 -11.71 -24.58 -2.01
C GLY A 977 -11.71 -23.82 -3.34
N ASP A 978 -12.55 -24.19 -4.31
CA ASP A 978 -12.53 -23.60 -5.67
C ASP A 978 -13.20 -22.22 -5.68
N ARG A 979 -12.44 -21.23 -5.21
CA ARG A 979 -12.88 -19.86 -4.90
C ARG A 979 -11.91 -18.85 -5.50
N ALA A 980 -12.48 -17.80 -6.10
CA ALA A 980 -11.73 -16.66 -6.65
C ALA A 980 -11.90 -15.44 -5.76
N TYR A 981 -10.86 -14.59 -5.68
CA TYR A 981 -10.81 -13.44 -4.77
C TYR A 981 -10.27 -12.19 -5.46
N ARG A 982 -10.83 -11.03 -5.13
CA ARG A 982 -10.37 -9.69 -5.56
C ARG A 982 -10.44 -8.70 -4.40
N ALA A 983 -9.48 -7.78 -4.29
CA ALA A 983 -9.60 -6.62 -3.43
C ALA A 983 -10.57 -5.59 -4.05
N LEU A 984 -11.33 -4.86 -3.23
CA LEU A 984 -12.24 -3.80 -3.68
C LEU A 984 -11.52 -2.42 -3.76
N PRO A 985 -11.99 -1.49 -4.61
CA PRO A 985 -13.09 -1.62 -5.56
C PRO A 985 -12.72 -2.37 -6.86
N LEU A 986 -13.72 -3.00 -7.47
CA LEU A 986 -13.61 -3.69 -8.76
C LEU A 986 -13.75 -2.75 -9.96
N THR A 987 -13.05 -3.08 -11.05
CA THR A 987 -13.41 -2.65 -12.41
C THR A 987 -14.30 -3.69 -13.09
N GLU A 988 -14.92 -3.35 -14.23
CA GLU A 988 -15.72 -4.29 -15.04
C GLU A 988 -14.90 -5.51 -15.50
N GLU A 989 -13.65 -5.29 -15.93
CA GLU A 989 -12.71 -6.36 -16.29
C GLU A 989 -12.40 -7.26 -15.09
N GLU A 990 -12.27 -6.70 -13.88
CA GLU A 990 -11.95 -7.46 -12.67
C GLU A 990 -13.14 -8.22 -12.10
N ALA A 991 -14.35 -7.69 -12.26
CA ALA A 991 -15.59 -8.40 -11.99
C ALA A 991 -15.78 -9.58 -12.94
N THR A 992 -15.62 -9.37 -14.25
CA THR A 992 -15.66 -10.47 -15.25
C THR A 992 -14.59 -11.53 -14.94
N ALA A 993 -13.35 -11.10 -14.70
CA ALA A 993 -12.26 -11.99 -14.32
C ALA A 993 -12.40 -12.62 -12.91
N LEU A 994 -13.32 -12.16 -12.06
CA LEU A 994 -13.68 -12.80 -10.79
C LEU A 994 -14.65 -13.96 -11.05
N ILE A 995 -15.64 -13.76 -11.94
CA ILE A 995 -16.61 -14.80 -12.33
C ILE A 995 -15.94 -15.96 -13.10
N ASP A 996 -14.99 -15.65 -13.97
CA ASP A 996 -14.29 -16.66 -14.81
C ASP A 996 -13.08 -17.34 -14.14
N ALA A 997 -12.67 -16.94 -12.93
CA ALA A 997 -11.47 -17.45 -12.27
C ALA A 997 -11.58 -18.83 -11.57
N PRO A 998 -12.72 -19.26 -10.99
CA PRO A 998 -12.85 -20.61 -10.42
C PRO A 998 -12.66 -21.70 -11.48
N ARG A 999 -12.07 -22.84 -11.11
CA ARG A 999 -11.89 -24.00 -12.01
C ARG A 999 -13.21 -24.58 -12.48
N ALA A 1000 -14.28 -24.40 -11.70
CA ALA A 1000 -15.66 -24.73 -12.02
C ALA A 1000 -16.40 -23.67 -12.84
N ALA A 1001 -15.80 -22.51 -13.17
CA ALA A 1001 -16.43 -21.48 -14.02
C ALA A 1001 -16.89 -21.97 -15.42
N PRO A 1002 -16.31 -23.02 -16.06
CA PRO A 1002 -16.90 -23.65 -17.24
C PRO A 1002 -18.30 -24.26 -17.01
N LEU A 1003 -18.76 -24.42 -15.76
CA LEU A 1003 -20.14 -24.78 -15.45
C LEU A 1003 -21.13 -23.61 -15.59
N LEU A 1004 -20.64 -22.37 -15.70
CA LEU A 1004 -21.42 -21.16 -15.96
C LEU A 1004 -21.53 -20.84 -17.46
N SER A 1005 -20.74 -21.51 -18.31
CA SER A 1005 -20.72 -21.34 -19.77
C SER A 1005 -21.68 -22.30 -20.49
N ASP A 1006 -21.95 -22.08 -21.78
CA ASP A 1006 -22.65 -23.07 -22.60
C ASP A 1006 -21.94 -24.43 -22.63
N GLY A 1007 -22.70 -25.52 -22.68
CA GLY A 1007 -22.17 -26.87 -22.74
C GLY A 1007 -23.17 -27.90 -23.28
N PRO A 1008 -22.76 -29.16 -23.47
CA PRO A 1008 -23.63 -30.21 -23.99
C PRO A 1008 -24.89 -30.39 -23.13
N GLY A 1009 -26.04 -29.98 -23.66
CA GLY A 1009 -27.33 -30.06 -22.96
C GLY A 1009 -27.58 -28.98 -21.89
N ARG A 1010 -26.73 -27.94 -21.77
CA ARG A 1010 -26.89 -26.84 -20.80
C ARG A 1010 -26.64 -25.47 -21.45
N VAL A 1011 -27.63 -24.59 -21.34
CA VAL A 1011 -27.51 -23.16 -21.67
C VAL A 1011 -26.63 -22.48 -20.62
N GLY A 1012 -25.73 -21.58 -21.03
CA GLY A 1012 -24.93 -20.75 -20.13
C GLY A 1012 -25.78 -19.86 -19.22
N VAL A 1013 -25.16 -19.35 -18.16
CA VAL A 1013 -25.79 -18.36 -17.27
C VAL A 1013 -25.41 -16.95 -17.68
N ASP A 1014 -26.19 -15.96 -17.24
CA ASP A 1014 -25.83 -14.56 -17.41
C ASP A 1014 -24.65 -14.17 -16.50
N LYS A 1015 -23.45 -14.28 -17.05
CA LYS A 1015 -22.21 -13.82 -16.40
C LYS A 1015 -22.13 -12.30 -16.28
N ALA A 1016 -22.82 -11.54 -17.15
CA ALA A 1016 -22.84 -10.08 -17.08
C ALA A 1016 -23.66 -9.63 -15.87
N ALA A 1017 -24.82 -10.25 -15.61
CA ALA A 1017 -25.60 -10.02 -14.40
C ALA A 1017 -24.81 -10.37 -13.12
N LEU A 1018 -24.04 -11.46 -13.12
CA LEU A 1018 -23.14 -11.79 -12.00
C LEU A 1018 -22.00 -10.74 -11.81
N ALA A 1019 -21.44 -10.23 -12.90
CA ALA A 1019 -20.40 -9.20 -12.87
C ALA A 1019 -20.94 -7.82 -12.48
N GLU A 1020 -22.17 -7.47 -12.87
CA GLU A 1020 -22.86 -6.25 -12.41
C GLU A 1020 -23.18 -6.34 -10.92
N LEU A 1021 -23.70 -7.49 -10.45
CA LEU A 1021 -23.95 -7.72 -9.03
C LEU A 1021 -22.66 -7.59 -8.20
N ALA A 1022 -21.53 -8.14 -8.67
CA ALA A 1022 -20.23 -7.95 -8.04
C ALA A 1022 -19.79 -6.47 -8.01
N GLN A 1023 -20.09 -5.68 -9.04
CA GLN A 1023 -19.82 -4.24 -9.08
C GLN A 1023 -20.74 -3.43 -8.16
N ARG A 1024 -22.03 -3.79 -8.03
CA ARG A 1024 -22.95 -3.16 -7.07
C ARG A 1024 -22.53 -3.45 -5.62
N ILE A 1025 -22.14 -4.68 -5.33
CA ILE A 1025 -21.52 -5.05 -4.04
C ILE A 1025 -20.20 -4.29 -3.81
N SER A 1026 -19.37 -4.12 -4.86
CA SER A 1026 -18.16 -3.31 -4.78
C SER A 1026 -18.43 -1.84 -4.47
N ALA A 1027 -19.52 -1.26 -4.99
CA ALA A 1027 -19.90 0.12 -4.73
C ALA A 1027 -20.31 0.32 -3.26
N LEU A 1028 -21.12 -0.60 -2.71
CA LEU A 1028 -21.54 -0.60 -1.30
C LEU A 1028 -20.35 -0.56 -0.32
N PHE A 1029 -19.30 -1.34 -0.55
CA PHE A 1029 -18.13 -1.38 0.37
C PHE A 1029 -17.12 -0.24 0.17
N ASP A 1030 -17.09 0.42 -1.00
CA ASP A 1030 -16.25 1.62 -1.24
C ASP A 1030 -16.95 2.91 -0.75
N ASP A 1031 -18.28 2.92 -0.67
CA ASP A 1031 -19.06 4.05 -0.15
C ASP A 1031 -19.46 3.96 1.33
N ILE A 1032 -19.61 2.75 1.91
CA ILE A 1032 -19.95 2.53 3.33
C ILE A 1032 -18.76 1.85 4.05
N PRO A 1033 -17.80 2.60 4.63
CA PRO A 1033 -16.62 2.05 5.31
C PRO A 1033 -16.96 1.06 6.44
N GLN A 1034 -18.10 1.25 7.09
CA GLN A 1034 -18.57 0.50 8.25
C GLN A 1034 -19.22 -0.84 7.90
N MET A 1035 -19.35 -1.17 6.60
CA MET A 1035 -19.66 -2.53 6.16
C MET A 1035 -18.45 -3.44 6.39
N ARG A 1036 -18.66 -4.53 7.13
CA ARG A 1036 -17.59 -5.46 7.56
C ARG A 1036 -17.65 -6.81 6.86
N GLU A 1037 -18.86 -7.32 6.65
CA GLU A 1037 -19.12 -8.58 5.95
C GLU A 1037 -20.43 -8.54 5.15
N LEU A 1038 -20.45 -9.22 4.01
CA LEU A 1038 -21.67 -9.52 3.24
C LEU A 1038 -21.60 -10.96 2.73
N SER A 1039 -22.74 -11.65 2.69
CA SER A 1039 -22.84 -13.05 2.27
C SER A 1039 -24.13 -13.28 1.47
N CYS A 1040 -24.04 -13.22 0.14
CA CYS A 1040 -25.11 -13.60 -0.79
C CYS A 1040 -24.93 -15.08 -1.15
N ASP A 1041 -25.72 -15.95 -0.53
CA ASP A 1041 -25.49 -17.40 -0.52
C ASP A 1041 -26.80 -18.21 -0.29
N PRO A 1042 -27.39 -18.84 -1.33
CA PRO A 1042 -26.97 -18.84 -2.72
C PRO A 1042 -27.48 -17.64 -3.52
N VAL A 1043 -26.75 -17.29 -4.57
CA VAL A 1043 -27.24 -16.56 -5.76
C VAL A 1043 -27.55 -17.60 -6.83
N LEU A 1044 -28.74 -17.59 -7.44
CA LEU A 1044 -29.06 -18.46 -8.57
C LEU A 1044 -28.80 -17.72 -9.88
N ALA A 1045 -27.79 -18.18 -10.63
CA ALA A 1045 -27.47 -17.66 -11.95
C ALA A 1045 -28.25 -18.45 -13.02
N ALA A 1046 -29.25 -17.82 -13.63
CA ALA A 1046 -30.02 -18.34 -14.75
C ALA A 1046 -29.52 -17.74 -16.08
N ALA A 1047 -30.13 -18.14 -17.21
CA ALA A 1047 -29.70 -17.69 -18.55
C ALA A 1047 -29.97 -16.20 -18.84
N ALA A 1048 -30.69 -15.48 -17.97
CA ALA A 1048 -31.01 -14.06 -18.12
C ALA A 1048 -31.25 -13.34 -16.76
N SER A 1049 -30.79 -13.90 -15.64
CA SER A 1049 -30.92 -13.30 -14.30
C SER A 1049 -29.88 -13.87 -13.32
N ALA A 1050 -29.58 -13.10 -12.27
CA ALA A 1050 -28.76 -13.53 -11.13
C ALA A 1050 -29.50 -13.18 -9.83
N GLU A 1051 -30.28 -14.12 -9.30
CA GLU A 1051 -31.26 -13.87 -8.24
C GLU A 1051 -30.73 -14.27 -6.85
N ILE A 1052 -30.70 -13.33 -5.90
CA ILE A 1052 -30.21 -13.59 -4.54
C ILE A 1052 -31.32 -14.22 -3.71
N ILE A 1053 -31.13 -15.47 -3.30
CA ILE A 1053 -32.11 -16.21 -2.47
C ILE A 1053 -32.02 -15.79 -1.00
N TYR A 1054 -30.80 -15.48 -0.55
CA TYR A 1054 -30.51 -15.09 0.81
C TYR A 1054 -29.26 -14.22 0.86
N ALA A 1055 -29.34 -13.12 1.61
CA ALA A 1055 -28.21 -12.24 1.91
C ALA A 1055 -28.11 -12.05 3.44
N ARG A 1056 -26.88 -11.94 3.95
CA ARG A 1056 -26.61 -11.51 5.33
C ARG A 1056 -25.48 -10.48 5.36
N ALA A 1057 -25.68 -9.38 6.09
CA ALA A 1057 -24.72 -8.28 6.21
C ALA A 1057 -24.34 -8.03 7.68
N ARG A 1058 -23.08 -7.63 7.91
CA ARG A 1058 -22.57 -7.19 9.22
C ARG A 1058 -21.96 -5.80 9.13
N ILE A 1059 -22.39 -4.93 10.04
CA ILE A 1059 -21.86 -3.57 10.23
C ILE A 1059 -20.99 -3.49 11.49
N GLY A 1060 -20.10 -2.50 11.54
CA GLY A 1060 -19.30 -2.17 12.72
C GLY A 1060 -18.30 -1.05 12.42
N PRO A 1061 -17.65 -0.47 13.45
CA PRO A 1061 -16.67 0.60 13.28
C PRO A 1061 -15.53 0.22 12.34
N GLU A 1062 -14.96 1.21 11.64
CA GLU A 1062 -13.75 1.02 10.82
C GLU A 1062 -12.60 0.51 11.74
N PRO A 1063 -11.82 -0.51 11.32
CA PRO A 1063 -10.79 -1.12 12.15
C PRO A 1063 -9.56 -0.21 12.32
N SER A 1064 -9.64 0.75 13.23
CA SER A 1064 -8.54 1.68 13.56
C SER A 1064 -7.35 0.95 14.21
N ARG A 1065 -6.29 0.70 13.42
CA ARG A 1065 -4.98 0.23 13.91
C ARG A 1065 -3.81 1.01 13.30
N PHE A 1066 -3.89 2.33 13.50
CA PHE A 1066 -2.82 3.31 13.33
C PHE A 1066 -2.16 3.32 11.95
N ASP A 1067 -3.00 3.43 10.92
CA ASP A 1067 -2.79 4.43 9.87
C ASP A 1067 -4.17 5.03 9.62
N THR A 1068 -4.36 6.29 9.99
CA THR A 1068 -5.68 6.89 10.22
C THR A 1068 -6.34 7.30 8.91
N GLY A 1069 -6.98 6.32 8.26
CA GLY A 1069 -7.79 6.47 7.05
C GLY A 1069 -7.01 6.95 5.81
N PRO A 1070 -7.72 7.43 4.78
CA PRO A 1070 -7.43 8.78 4.32
C PRO A 1070 -7.62 9.77 5.49
N ARG A 1071 -6.85 10.87 5.58
CA ARG A 1071 -7.00 11.82 6.71
C ARG A 1071 -8.22 12.72 6.53
N ARG A 1072 -9.40 12.13 6.78
CA ARG A 1072 -10.74 12.72 6.76
C ARG A 1072 -11.32 12.73 8.18
N LEU A 1073 -12.51 13.30 8.30
CA LEU A 1073 -13.43 13.05 9.40
C LEU A 1073 -13.84 11.56 9.42
N ALA A 1074 -14.13 11.03 10.61
CA ALA A 1074 -14.20 9.59 10.90
C ALA A 1074 -15.58 8.92 10.66
#